data_AF-A0A4Q2UKT3-F1
#
_entry.id   AF-A0A4Q2UKT3-F1
#
_cell.length_a   1.000
_cell.length_b   1.000
_cell.length_c   1.000
_cell.angle_alpha   90.00
_cell.angle_beta   90.00
_cell.angle_gamma   90.00
#
_symmetry.space_group_name_H-M   'P 1'
#
loop_
_entity.id
_entity.type
_entity.pdbx_description
1 polymer ?
#
loop_
_entity_poly.entity_id
_entity_poly.type
_entity_poly.pdbx_seq_one_letter_code
_entity_poly.pdbx_strand_id
1 'polypeptide(L)'
;MNLSIPCLALRLILLVFLQAASCQAATAADLNYYVDPVNGNDGNPGSLTKPVKTLIKARDIVKTVNASMTGNITVFLRGGEHQLSESFVLGATDGGRNGFIVSYKAYPDEKPVITGGKQITGWTQVSGKNYWVADVPTNAGFAAYFRNIWVEGKRAVQARSGFVTFHPLAYDDPATPQVRDGYIVKSVDVKDYTNLPDVRIFQGGIFKHVEIAPLRMLPITGSETAIVMKQPAFLDWTNTYTYESPYTLRIINAFEELDEAGEFYLNKATRKIYYYPRADENLRTSKVVAPAVDVLLKVQGSAGNPVSNLQFEGIRFEYGNLSRMETKEFGRSQADLYSDYTAIEGQLFLQYTDNITFKKCRFEHFASTGIYLPDNNSNTLIEGNVFNDLTATAVLIGRDMTPSATANTNTTITNNVIRSIGADFYQASGIYANTSKNLTITYNDVADVAYFGINQRYQNVSTDFVGNTQIRFNRVTNYATASKYGFGIGDEVAGFYFFGVQNSTISHNYAQYAGNKPIAGIFRQDQYGLNNTWTNNVADCKTCDRSFSWYNLQTGGVTFSTNYANVDGEFKDLPTATNSNLVIEKNAPAWSSAAQAIIDGAGLQPAYRYLLNGFGADVYDKSPVPEIKKIQWSNELFSDLVSKRVSFTKSTDYYRKRWGGVYTLSQGAMKMTSPTFGSAIIFRGAIFENETIRFNALFNETATGKQIIAFRAENETQHYGEQANYNVQITKNTIELFRRNHDGSTTTLIGTNGVLRNTITYTSGLYTSSQLIEISTQNQTIGVKIGLRIGDTTWIDVVDTTPGYLTNAGFLMFNAGKLTGTMYISDPETILGTDNKKTDIESVLYPNPSDGYRLHLNVDELLTKVELVDASGKVYPVSMTRQAGTYSIQPRTVLSAGIYYLKAQATDKVNMYKVVVK
;
A
#
# COMPACT_ATOMS: atom_id res chain seq x y z
N MET A 1 98.16 14.10 -16.48
CA MET A 1 97.85 12.96 -17.38
C MET A 1 96.91 12.04 -16.64
N ASN A 2 95.70 11.91 -17.18
CA ASN A 2 94.63 11.06 -16.70
C ASN A 2 94.98 9.58 -16.93
N LEU A 3 94.69 8.72 -15.96
CA LEU A 3 94.50 7.29 -16.23
C LEU A 3 93.23 6.80 -15.56
N SER A 4 92.29 6.49 -16.43
CA SER A 4 90.94 5.97 -16.28
C SER A 4 90.91 4.50 -15.85
N ILE A 5 90.06 4.18 -14.87
CA ILE A 5 89.63 2.82 -14.54
C ILE A 5 88.35 2.52 -15.33
N PRO A 6 88.25 1.46 -16.16
CA PRO A 6 86.99 1.07 -16.76
C PRO A 6 86.25 0.06 -15.87
N CYS A 7 85.03 0.43 -15.49
CA CYS A 7 84.01 -0.42 -14.88
C CYS A 7 83.65 -1.60 -15.80
N LEU A 8 84.28 -2.76 -15.60
CA LEU A 8 83.92 -3.99 -16.29
C LEU A 8 83.88 -5.21 -15.36
N ALA A 9 83.25 -5.08 -14.18
CA ALA A 9 83.01 -6.24 -13.30
C ALA A 9 81.81 -6.12 -12.36
N LEU A 10 80.85 -5.21 -12.64
CA LEU A 10 79.67 -5.02 -11.78
C LEU A 10 78.33 -4.99 -12.55
N ARG A 11 78.29 -5.57 -13.76
CA ARG A 11 77.05 -5.70 -14.55
C ARG A 11 76.62 -7.14 -14.83
N LEU A 12 77.42 -8.16 -14.49
CA LEU A 12 77.08 -9.56 -14.78
C LEU A 12 76.50 -10.34 -13.58
N ILE A 13 76.59 -9.82 -12.36
CA ILE A 13 75.98 -10.46 -11.18
C ILE A 13 74.55 -9.95 -10.92
N LEU A 14 74.16 -8.82 -11.53
CA LEU A 14 72.80 -8.26 -11.41
C LEU A 14 71.80 -8.84 -12.42
N LEU A 15 72.25 -9.60 -13.43
CA LEU A 15 71.35 -10.18 -14.46
C LEU A 15 70.94 -11.64 -14.20
N VAL A 16 71.53 -12.33 -13.23
CA VAL A 16 71.13 -13.70 -12.85
C VAL A 16 70.23 -13.73 -11.60
N PHE A 17 70.14 -12.62 -10.85
CA PHE A 17 69.17 -12.46 -9.76
C PHE A 17 67.85 -11.76 -10.16
N LEU A 18 67.68 -11.39 -11.44
CA LEU A 18 66.43 -10.82 -11.96
C LEU A 18 65.57 -11.80 -12.80
N GLN A 19 65.90 -13.09 -12.82
CA GLN A 19 65.09 -14.14 -13.47
C GLN A 19 64.41 -15.13 -12.50
N ALA A 20 64.42 -14.84 -11.21
CA ALA A 20 63.77 -15.69 -10.20
C ALA A 20 62.90 -14.87 -9.22
N ALA A 21 61.98 -14.06 -9.74
CA ALA A 21 60.81 -13.57 -8.98
C ALA A 21 59.78 -12.86 -9.90
N SER A 22 59.53 -13.37 -11.11
CA SER A 22 58.21 -13.20 -11.72
C SER A 22 57.36 -14.42 -11.38
N CYS A 23 57.22 -14.69 -10.08
CA CYS A 23 56.00 -15.32 -9.61
C CYS A 23 54.92 -14.25 -9.81
N GLN A 24 54.37 -14.20 -11.03
CA GLN A 24 53.04 -13.64 -11.21
C GLN A 24 52.20 -14.38 -10.18
N ALA A 25 51.85 -13.70 -9.09
CA ALA A 25 50.77 -14.14 -8.24
C ALA A 25 49.62 -14.34 -9.21
N ALA A 26 49.32 -15.59 -9.55
CA ALA A 26 48.12 -15.91 -10.29
C ALA A 26 47.02 -15.28 -9.48
N THR A 27 46.42 -14.21 -9.99
CA THR A 27 45.25 -13.60 -9.39
C THR A 27 44.24 -14.74 -9.31
N ALA A 28 44.02 -15.24 -8.11
CA ALA A 28 43.15 -16.36 -7.88
C ALA A 28 41.79 -16.04 -8.50
N ALA A 29 41.40 -16.84 -9.49
CA ALA A 29 40.23 -16.57 -10.27
C ALA A 29 38.98 -16.83 -9.43
N ASP A 30 38.06 -15.87 -9.39
CA ASP A 30 36.73 -16.09 -8.82
C ASP A 30 36.06 -17.28 -9.54
N LEU A 31 35.51 -18.21 -8.78
CA LEU A 31 34.81 -19.38 -9.32
C LEU A 31 33.33 -19.06 -9.48
N ASN A 32 32.79 -19.32 -10.66
CA ASN A 32 31.39 -19.03 -10.97
C ASN A 32 30.63 -20.32 -11.31
N TYR A 33 29.52 -20.54 -10.60
CA TYR A 33 28.57 -21.62 -10.85
C TYR A 33 27.21 -21.07 -11.25
N TYR A 34 26.42 -21.84 -11.99
CA TYR A 34 25.17 -21.38 -12.57
C TYR A 34 24.04 -22.37 -12.29
N VAL A 35 22.92 -21.85 -11.81
CA VAL A 35 21.68 -22.59 -11.56
C VAL A 35 20.61 -22.10 -12.51
N ASP A 36 20.10 -22.98 -13.37
CA ASP A 36 18.99 -22.69 -14.28
C ASP A 36 17.82 -23.65 -13.99
N PRO A 37 16.70 -23.17 -13.43
CA PRO A 37 15.60 -24.03 -13.01
C PRO A 37 14.84 -24.63 -14.21
N VAL A 38 14.98 -24.03 -15.40
CA VAL A 38 14.28 -24.43 -16.62
C VAL A 38 15.15 -25.34 -17.49
N ASN A 39 16.39 -24.92 -17.77
CA ASN A 39 17.28 -25.59 -18.73
C ASN A 39 18.44 -26.36 -18.07
N GLY A 40 18.62 -26.23 -16.76
CA GLY A 40 19.68 -26.89 -16.02
C GLY A 40 19.46 -28.39 -15.84
N ASN A 41 20.54 -29.10 -15.50
CA ASN A 41 20.52 -30.51 -15.15
C ASN A 41 21.52 -30.79 -14.02
N ASP A 42 21.12 -31.50 -12.97
CA ASP A 42 21.99 -31.73 -11.81
C ASP A 42 23.15 -32.72 -12.06
N GLY A 43 23.19 -33.35 -13.23
CA GLY A 43 24.37 -34.06 -13.74
C GLY A 43 25.42 -33.14 -14.39
N ASN A 44 25.10 -31.87 -14.60
CA ASN A 44 26.02 -30.89 -15.17
C ASN A 44 27.06 -30.40 -14.15
N PRO A 45 28.21 -29.87 -14.62
CA PRO A 45 29.24 -29.30 -13.74
C PRO A 45 28.90 -27.92 -13.16
N GLY A 46 27.80 -27.30 -13.57
CA GLY A 46 27.39 -25.97 -13.10
C GLY A 46 28.10 -24.81 -13.81
N SER A 47 28.63 -25.02 -15.03
CA SER A 47 29.18 -23.94 -15.85
C SER A 47 28.09 -23.12 -16.54
N LEU A 48 28.41 -21.96 -17.11
CA LEU A 48 27.43 -21.11 -17.80
C LEU A 48 26.70 -21.84 -18.94
N THR A 49 27.40 -22.70 -19.68
CA THR A 49 26.85 -23.47 -20.81
C THR A 49 26.23 -24.80 -20.39
N LYS A 50 26.54 -25.28 -19.19
CA LYS A 50 25.97 -26.49 -18.59
C LYS A 50 25.63 -26.19 -17.12
N PRO A 51 24.57 -25.40 -16.87
CA PRO A 51 24.16 -25.05 -15.51
C PRO A 51 23.56 -26.27 -14.80
N VAL A 52 23.67 -26.29 -13.47
CA VAL A 52 22.90 -27.24 -12.66
C VAL A 52 21.43 -26.79 -12.58
N LYS A 53 20.54 -27.70 -12.20
CA LYS A 53 19.11 -27.38 -12.10
C LYS A 53 18.73 -26.82 -10.74
N THR A 54 19.32 -27.34 -9.67
CA THR A 54 18.89 -27.05 -8.30
C THR A 54 19.94 -26.29 -7.48
N LEU A 55 19.45 -25.48 -6.54
CA LEU A 55 20.28 -24.81 -5.53
C LEU A 55 21.04 -25.82 -4.65
N ILE A 56 20.39 -26.95 -4.34
CA ILE A 56 20.97 -28.04 -3.55
C ILE A 56 22.22 -28.57 -4.26
N LYS A 57 22.12 -28.86 -5.56
CA LYS A 57 23.27 -29.33 -6.34
C LYS A 57 24.38 -28.29 -6.42
N ALA A 58 24.04 -27.01 -6.59
CA ALA A 58 25.04 -25.93 -6.61
C ALA A 58 25.79 -25.82 -5.27
N ARG A 59 25.08 -25.83 -4.14
CA ARG A 59 25.69 -25.88 -2.80
C ARG A 59 26.65 -27.07 -2.67
N ASP A 60 26.22 -28.26 -3.10
CA ASP A 60 27.03 -29.47 -3.00
C ASP A 60 28.33 -29.35 -3.81
N ILE A 61 28.29 -28.72 -4.98
CA ILE A 61 29.50 -28.41 -5.77
C ILE A 61 30.39 -27.41 -5.02
N VAL A 62 29.84 -26.30 -4.53
CA VAL A 62 30.60 -25.28 -3.78
C VAL A 62 31.32 -25.90 -2.58
N LYS A 63 30.65 -26.78 -1.85
CA LYS A 63 31.21 -27.49 -0.69
C LYS A 63 32.45 -28.33 -1.01
N THR A 64 32.62 -28.78 -2.26
CA THR A 64 33.82 -29.53 -2.68
C THR A 64 35.05 -28.65 -2.89
N VAL A 65 34.87 -27.35 -3.09
CA VAL A 65 35.96 -26.42 -3.47
C VAL A 65 36.21 -25.31 -2.46
N ASN A 66 35.26 -25.03 -1.56
CA ASN A 66 35.34 -23.88 -0.66
C ASN A 66 36.30 -24.06 0.53
N ALA A 67 36.81 -25.26 0.79
CA ALA A 67 37.78 -25.50 1.87
C ALA A 67 39.16 -24.84 1.60
N SER A 68 39.52 -24.66 0.32
CA SER A 68 40.82 -24.10 -0.10
C SER A 68 40.65 -22.87 -0.98
N MET A 69 39.66 -22.01 -0.66
CA MET A 69 39.40 -20.79 -1.40
C MET A 69 40.65 -19.91 -1.48
N THR A 70 40.92 -19.46 -2.71
CA THR A 70 41.93 -18.44 -3.03
C THR A 70 41.29 -17.19 -3.64
N GLY A 71 40.00 -17.24 -3.97
CA GLY A 71 39.17 -16.15 -4.51
C GLY A 71 37.71 -16.37 -4.11
N ASN A 72 36.81 -15.44 -4.48
CA ASN A 72 35.39 -15.57 -4.14
C ASN A 72 34.74 -16.69 -4.99
N ILE A 73 33.65 -17.25 -4.46
CA ILE A 73 32.80 -18.18 -5.22
C ILE A 73 31.44 -17.51 -5.40
N THR A 74 30.96 -17.41 -6.64
CA THR A 74 29.63 -16.90 -6.95
C THR A 74 28.78 -17.98 -7.60
N VAL A 75 27.61 -18.25 -7.02
CA VAL A 75 26.54 -19.04 -7.60
C VAL A 75 25.54 -18.06 -8.21
N PHE A 76 25.50 -17.99 -9.54
CA PHE A 76 24.53 -17.21 -10.29
C PHE A 76 23.23 -18.00 -10.49
N LEU A 77 22.11 -17.40 -10.09
CA LEU A 77 20.77 -17.94 -10.30
C LEU A 77 20.18 -17.31 -11.55
N ARG A 78 19.87 -18.12 -12.56
CA ARG A 78 19.12 -17.70 -13.74
C ARG A 78 17.66 -17.41 -13.37
N GLY A 79 17.01 -16.56 -14.17
CA GLY A 79 15.63 -16.15 -13.99
C GLY A 79 14.65 -17.32 -14.04
N GLY A 80 13.55 -17.19 -13.31
CA GLY A 80 12.54 -18.23 -13.17
C GLY A 80 12.36 -18.69 -11.72
N GLU A 81 11.43 -19.62 -11.54
CA GLU A 81 11.04 -20.15 -10.23
C GLU A 81 11.91 -21.36 -9.85
N HIS A 82 12.78 -21.16 -8.87
CA HIS A 82 13.56 -22.19 -8.18
C HIS A 82 12.70 -22.80 -7.09
N GLN A 83 11.83 -23.73 -7.49
CA GLN A 83 10.91 -24.42 -6.59
C GLN A 83 11.66 -25.26 -5.54
N LEU A 84 11.33 -25.02 -4.28
CA LEU A 84 11.79 -25.83 -3.15
C LEU A 84 10.77 -26.93 -2.83
N SER A 85 11.25 -28.17 -2.70
CA SER A 85 10.51 -29.28 -2.09
C SER A 85 10.80 -29.44 -0.58
N GLU A 86 11.88 -28.83 -0.12
CA GLU A 86 12.35 -28.78 1.27
C GLU A 86 13.19 -27.50 1.48
N SER A 87 13.48 -27.16 2.73
CA SER A 87 14.29 -25.97 3.05
C SER A 87 15.67 -26.02 2.39
N PHE A 88 16.13 -24.90 1.83
CA PHE A 88 17.51 -24.78 1.39
C PHE A 88 18.41 -24.54 2.62
N VAL A 89 19.14 -25.59 3.03
CA VAL A 89 19.99 -25.55 4.23
C VAL A 89 21.45 -25.31 3.87
N LEU A 90 22.05 -24.32 4.54
CA LEU A 90 23.48 -24.01 4.53
C LEU A 90 24.07 -24.15 5.93
N GLY A 91 25.04 -25.06 6.09
CA GLY A 91 25.77 -25.31 7.32
C GLY A 91 27.18 -24.70 7.31
N ALA A 92 27.93 -24.96 8.38
CA ALA A 92 29.27 -24.37 8.59
C ALA A 92 30.29 -24.70 7.50
N THR A 93 30.05 -25.77 6.73
CA THR A 93 30.88 -26.17 5.59
C THR A 93 30.59 -25.41 4.31
N ASP A 94 29.54 -24.59 4.25
CA ASP A 94 29.03 -24.05 2.99
C ASP A 94 29.40 -22.56 2.81
N GLY A 95 29.89 -21.94 3.89
CA GLY A 95 30.37 -20.57 3.93
C GLY A 95 31.74 -20.35 3.29
N GLY A 96 32.12 -19.09 3.13
CA GLY A 96 33.43 -18.70 2.63
C GLY A 96 34.57 -18.91 3.62
N ARG A 97 35.77 -19.23 3.12
CA ARG A 97 36.99 -19.53 3.89
C ARG A 97 38.14 -18.64 3.45
N ASN A 98 39.19 -18.57 4.28
CA ASN A 98 40.43 -17.82 4.02
C ASN A 98 40.21 -16.33 3.70
N GLY A 99 39.16 -15.73 4.27
CA GLY A 99 38.79 -14.32 4.02
C GLY A 99 37.95 -14.07 2.76
N PHE A 100 37.58 -15.12 2.01
CA PHE A 100 36.74 -15.02 0.82
C PHE A 100 35.26 -15.28 1.13
N ILE A 101 34.39 -14.88 0.21
CA ILE A 101 32.93 -14.94 0.32
C ILE A 101 32.37 -15.97 -0.66
N VAL A 102 31.33 -16.69 -0.22
CA VAL A 102 30.45 -17.46 -1.11
C VAL A 102 29.15 -16.66 -1.31
N SER A 103 28.86 -16.30 -2.56
CA SER A 103 27.73 -15.45 -2.94
C SER A 103 26.69 -16.23 -3.74
N TYR A 104 25.42 -16.15 -3.36
CA TYR A 104 24.28 -16.54 -4.19
C TYR A 104 23.67 -15.27 -4.78
N LYS A 105 23.70 -15.12 -6.10
CA LYS A 105 23.40 -13.86 -6.76
C LYS A 105 22.51 -14.06 -7.98
N ALA A 106 21.59 -13.14 -8.23
CA ALA A 106 20.90 -13.10 -9.50
C ALA A 106 21.88 -12.96 -10.67
N TYR A 107 21.72 -13.77 -11.70
CA TYR A 107 22.43 -13.54 -12.95
C TYR A 107 22.05 -12.14 -13.49
N PRO A 108 23.00 -11.38 -14.07
CA PRO A 108 22.74 -9.99 -14.48
C PRO A 108 21.44 -9.85 -15.29
N ASP A 109 20.63 -8.86 -14.90
CA ASP A 109 19.33 -8.51 -15.50
C ASP A 109 18.24 -9.59 -15.45
N GLU A 110 18.48 -10.69 -14.73
CA GLU A 110 17.50 -11.75 -14.52
C GLU A 110 16.87 -11.68 -13.13
N LYS A 111 15.65 -12.21 -13.00
CA LYS A 111 14.84 -12.16 -11.77
C LYS A 111 14.60 -13.59 -11.25
N PRO A 112 15.55 -14.19 -10.52
CA PRO A 112 15.34 -15.50 -9.91
C PRO A 112 14.40 -15.39 -8.71
N VAL A 113 13.46 -16.33 -8.61
CA VAL A 113 12.54 -16.47 -7.48
C VAL A 113 12.81 -17.80 -6.79
N ILE A 114 13.25 -17.79 -5.54
CA ILE A 114 13.28 -18.98 -4.69
C ILE A 114 11.90 -19.09 -4.04
N THR A 115 11.18 -20.16 -4.36
CA THR A 115 9.79 -20.29 -3.92
C THR A 115 9.54 -21.58 -3.15
N GLY A 116 8.86 -21.44 -2.01
CA GLY A 116 8.30 -22.55 -1.24
C GLY A 116 6.85 -22.83 -1.59
N GLY A 117 6.26 -22.13 -2.57
CA GLY A 117 4.84 -22.23 -2.93
C GLY A 117 4.64 -23.10 -4.15
N LYS A 118 3.50 -23.81 -4.20
CA LYS A 118 3.10 -24.67 -5.31
C LYS A 118 1.80 -24.16 -5.93
N GLN A 119 1.73 -24.18 -7.26
CA GLN A 119 0.50 -23.80 -7.97
C GLN A 119 -0.62 -24.82 -7.70
N ILE A 120 -1.79 -24.32 -7.30
CA ILE A 120 -3.05 -25.07 -7.24
C ILE A 120 -3.67 -25.07 -8.64
N THR A 121 -3.98 -26.27 -9.13
CA THR A 121 -4.59 -26.50 -10.46
C THR A 121 -5.84 -27.37 -10.31
N GLY A 122 -6.58 -27.59 -11.41
CA GLY A 122 -7.77 -28.45 -11.38
C GLY A 122 -9.02 -27.80 -10.81
N TRP A 123 -9.09 -26.47 -10.80
CA TRP A 123 -10.25 -25.72 -10.30
C TRP A 123 -11.53 -26.06 -11.06
N THR A 124 -12.57 -26.41 -10.31
CA THR A 124 -13.93 -26.66 -10.82
C THR A 124 -14.93 -25.78 -10.10
N GLN A 125 -15.80 -25.08 -10.85
CA GLN A 125 -16.84 -24.26 -10.25
C GLN A 125 -17.89 -25.15 -9.58
N VAL A 126 -18.28 -24.80 -8.36
CA VAL A 126 -19.37 -25.51 -7.68
C VAL A 126 -20.70 -25.03 -8.25
N SER A 127 -21.54 -25.97 -8.69
CA SER A 127 -22.78 -25.65 -9.40
C SER A 127 -23.72 -24.76 -8.56
N GLY A 128 -24.17 -23.65 -9.16
CA GLY A 128 -25.04 -22.67 -8.49
C GLY A 128 -24.35 -21.85 -7.39
N LYS A 129 -23.01 -21.87 -7.29
CA LYS A 129 -22.23 -21.13 -6.30
C LYS A 129 -21.20 -20.21 -6.97
N ASN A 130 -20.81 -19.18 -6.23
CA ASN A 130 -19.82 -18.20 -6.68
C ASN A 130 -18.36 -18.65 -6.41
N TYR A 131 -18.16 -19.76 -5.70
CA TYR A 131 -16.84 -20.31 -5.39
C TYR A 131 -16.51 -21.57 -6.21
N TRP A 132 -15.21 -21.84 -6.29
CA TRP A 132 -14.60 -22.96 -6.97
C TRP A 132 -13.91 -23.87 -5.98
N VAL A 133 -13.64 -25.11 -6.39
CA VAL A 133 -12.96 -26.11 -5.58
C VAL A 133 -11.80 -26.76 -6.34
N ALA A 134 -10.72 -27.08 -5.63
CA ALA A 134 -9.58 -27.85 -6.13
C ALA A 134 -9.04 -28.80 -5.05
N ASP A 135 -8.28 -29.83 -5.48
CA ASP A 135 -7.61 -30.78 -4.60
C ASP A 135 -6.19 -30.31 -4.26
N VAL A 136 -5.81 -30.40 -2.98
CA VAL A 136 -4.48 -30.03 -2.46
C VAL A 136 -3.88 -31.14 -1.58
N PRO A 137 -3.70 -32.36 -2.11
CA PRO A 137 -3.24 -33.49 -1.32
C PRO A 137 -1.73 -33.38 -1.03
N THR A 138 -1.29 -33.91 0.11
CA THR A 138 0.13 -33.84 0.54
C THR A 138 1.07 -34.63 -0.38
N ASN A 139 0.61 -35.72 -0.98
CA ASN A 139 1.38 -36.48 -1.97
C ASN A 139 1.63 -35.70 -3.28
N ALA A 140 0.84 -34.65 -3.54
CA ALA A 140 1.13 -33.69 -4.59
C ALA A 140 2.10 -32.59 -4.12
N GLY A 141 2.68 -32.67 -2.93
CA GLY A 141 3.70 -31.74 -2.43
C GLY A 141 3.15 -30.43 -1.86
N PHE A 142 1.85 -30.34 -1.53
CA PHE A 142 1.31 -29.25 -0.72
C PHE A 142 1.59 -29.48 0.76
N ALA A 143 1.74 -28.42 1.54
CA ALA A 143 1.88 -28.54 2.99
C ALA A 143 0.65 -29.21 3.61
N ALA A 144 0.86 -30.02 4.66
CA ALA A 144 -0.22 -30.66 5.41
C ALA A 144 -1.17 -29.64 6.05
N TYR A 145 -0.68 -28.46 6.36
CA TYR A 145 -1.48 -27.34 6.81
C TYR A 145 -0.90 -26.03 6.26
N PHE A 146 -1.77 -25.17 5.77
CA PHE A 146 -1.44 -23.80 5.38
C PHE A 146 -2.66 -22.90 5.60
N ARG A 147 -2.39 -21.61 5.78
CA ARG A 147 -3.41 -20.59 6.10
C ARG A 147 -3.44 -19.43 5.12
N ASN A 148 -2.64 -19.51 4.06
CA ASN A 148 -2.53 -18.46 3.08
C ASN A 148 -2.50 -19.09 1.70
N ILE A 149 -3.19 -18.46 0.76
CA ILE A 149 -3.00 -18.64 -0.67
C ILE A 149 -2.88 -17.27 -1.31
N TRP A 150 -2.26 -17.23 -2.48
CA TRP A 150 -2.13 -16.03 -3.29
C TRP A 150 -2.68 -16.29 -4.68
N VAL A 151 -3.46 -15.36 -5.20
CA VAL A 151 -4.04 -15.41 -6.54
C VAL A 151 -3.49 -14.21 -7.32
N GLU A 152 -2.72 -14.48 -8.37
CA GLU A 152 -1.97 -13.44 -9.10
C GLU A 152 -1.08 -12.58 -8.16
N GLY A 153 -0.45 -13.23 -7.17
CA GLY A 153 0.36 -12.55 -6.16
C GLY A 153 -0.44 -11.76 -5.12
N LYS A 154 -1.77 -11.71 -5.20
CA LYS A 154 -2.62 -11.06 -4.18
C LYS A 154 -3.01 -12.08 -3.10
N ARG A 155 -2.69 -11.81 -1.84
CA ARG A 155 -3.10 -12.65 -0.70
C ARG A 155 -4.63 -12.79 -0.67
N ALA A 156 -5.14 -14.01 -0.56
CA ALA A 156 -6.55 -14.29 -0.31
C ALA A 156 -6.85 -14.24 1.20
N VAL A 157 -8.11 -13.99 1.56
CA VAL A 157 -8.56 -13.88 2.95
C VAL A 157 -9.13 -15.23 3.39
N GLN A 158 -8.78 -15.74 4.58
CA GLN A 158 -9.51 -16.89 5.12
C GLN A 158 -10.98 -16.50 5.35
N ALA A 159 -11.90 -17.32 4.85
CA ALA A 159 -13.34 -17.17 5.04
C ALA A 159 -13.67 -16.83 6.50
N ARG A 160 -14.39 -15.73 6.72
CA ARG A 160 -14.62 -15.20 8.07
C ARG A 160 -15.95 -14.49 8.21
N SER A 161 -16.51 -14.55 9.40
CA SER A 161 -17.72 -13.80 9.73
C SER A 161 -17.44 -12.29 9.83
N GLY A 162 -18.53 -11.51 9.88
CA GLY A 162 -18.52 -10.19 10.50
C GLY A 162 -18.12 -10.23 11.98
N PHE A 163 -18.03 -9.07 12.63
CA PHE A 163 -17.82 -9.04 14.08
C PHE A 163 -19.05 -9.60 14.82
N VAL A 164 -18.80 -10.48 15.78
CA VAL A 164 -19.81 -11.17 16.58
C VAL A 164 -20.11 -10.36 17.83
N THR A 165 -21.39 -10.17 18.14
CA THR A 165 -21.82 -9.56 19.40
C THR A 165 -21.84 -10.64 20.49
N PHE A 166 -21.10 -10.43 21.58
CA PHE A 166 -21.08 -11.36 22.71
C PHE A 166 -21.47 -10.69 24.02
N HIS A 167 -22.03 -11.48 24.93
CA HIS A 167 -22.50 -11.06 26.25
C HIS A 167 -21.29 -10.68 27.13
N PRO A 168 -21.40 -9.70 28.05
CA PRO A 168 -20.31 -9.29 28.96
C PRO A 168 -19.95 -10.33 30.03
N LEU A 169 -20.71 -11.41 30.15
CA LEU A 169 -20.36 -12.58 30.95
C LEU A 169 -20.01 -13.75 30.04
N ALA A 170 -18.99 -14.51 30.44
CA ALA A 170 -18.65 -15.78 29.79
C ALA A 170 -19.75 -16.82 30.03
N TYR A 171 -19.79 -17.82 29.16
CA TYR A 171 -20.58 -19.02 29.38
C TYR A 171 -19.87 -19.94 30.38
N ASP A 172 -20.59 -20.43 31.39
CA ASP A 172 -20.15 -21.48 32.29
C ASP A 172 -20.90 -22.77 31.92
N ASP A 173 -20.18 -23.83 31.54
CA ASP A 173 -20.80 -25.10 31.15
C ASP A 173 -21.19 -25.88 32.42
N PRO A 174 -22.49 -26.10 32.69
CA PRO A 174 -22.92 -26.83 33.89
C PRO A 174 -22.42 -28.28 33.93
N ALA A 175 -21.92 -28.82 32.81
CA ALA A 175 -21.31 -30.13 32.74
C ALA A 175 -19.85 -30.16 33.25
N THR A 176 -19.24 -29.01 33.54
CA THR A 176 -17.86 -28.93 34.03
C THR A 176 -17.78 -28.12 35.34
N PRO A 177 -16.77 -28.38 36.20
CA PRO A 177 -16.52 -27.55 37.38
C PRO A 177 -15.77 -26.26 37.05
N GLN A 178 -15.45 -25.99 35.78
CA GLN A 178 -14.70 -24.81 35.36
C GLN A 178 -15.62 -23.60 35.29
N VAL A 179 -15.03 -22.41 35.39
CA VAL A 179 -15.71 -21.13 35.14
C VAL A 179 -15.07 -20.49 33.91
N ARG A 180 -15.88 -19.84 33.08
CA ARG A 180 -15.55 -19.31 31.76
C ARG A 180 -15.16 -20.42 30.77
N ASP A 181 -16.14 -21.22 30.38
CA ASP A 181 -16.03 -22.25 29.36
C ASP A 181 -16.23 -21.73 27.93
N GLY A 182 -16.82 -20.55 27.76
CA GLY A 182 -16.98 -20.00 26.42
C GLY A 182 -17.53 -18.58 26.36
N TYR A 183 -17.94 -18.18 25.15
CA TYR A 183 -18.67 -16.93 24.92
C TYR A 183 -20.15 -17.22 24.80
N ILE A 184 -20.99 -16.33 25.31
CA ILE A 184 -22.42 -16.27 24.95
C ILE A 184 -22.54 -15.26 23.81
N VAL A 185 -23.10 -15.66 22.68
CA VAL A 185 -23.28 -14.83 21.49
C VAL A 185 -24.72 -14.84 21.03
N LYS A 186 -25.10 -13.85 20.22
CA LYS A 186 -26.40 -13.88 19.54
C LYS A 186 -26.42 -15.01 18.52
N SER A 187 -27.46 -15.84 18.53
CA SER A 187 -27.58 -16.96 17.57
C SER A 187 -27.63 -16.49 16.11
N VAL A 188 -28.03 -15.24 15.84
CA VAL A 188 -28.05 -14.67 14.48
C VAL A 188 -26.65 -14.30 13.96
N ASP A 189 -25.65 -14.18 14.84
CA ASP A 189 -24.28 -13.80 14.48
C ASP A 189 -23.39 -15.04 14.20
N VAL A 190 -23.92 -16.25 14.41
CA VAL A 190 -23.21 -17.52 14.20
C VAL A 190 -24.01 -18.45 13.30
N LYS A 191 -23.31 -19.16 12.41
CA LYS A 191 -23.91 -20.14 11.50
C LYS A 191 -23.79 -21.56 12.08
N ASP A 192 -24.53 -22.51 11.51
CA ASP A 192 -24.39 -23.94 11.83
C ASP A 192 -23.14 -24.51 11.16
N TYR A 193 -22.00 -24.44 11.85
CA TYR A 193 -20.71 -24.90 11.31
C TYR A 193 -20.59 -26.43 11.28
N THR A 194 -20.53 -27.00 10.08
CA THR A 194 -20.51 -28.45 9.86
C THR A 194 -19.14 -29.10 10.06
N ASN A 195 -18.05 -28.32 9.97
CA ASN A 195 -16.68 -28.80 10.15
C ASN A 195 -15.92 -28.00 11.21
N LEU A 196 -16.40 -28.11 12.46
CA LEU A 196 -15.89 -27.36 13.60
C LEU A 196 -14.38 -27.50 13.88
N PRO A 197 -13.70 -28.65 13.64
CA PRO A 197 -12.26 -28.77 13.83
C PRO A 197 -11.40 -27.77 13.03
N ASP A 198 -11.90 -27.28 11.89
CA ASP A 198 -11.22 -26.29 11.06
C ASP A 198 -11.45 -24.86 11.54
N VAL A 199 -12.58 -24.61 12.21
CA VAL A 199 -12.98 -23.28 12.70
C VAL A 199 -12.00 -22.77 13.75
N ARG A 200 -11.76 -21.45 13.73
CA ARG A 200 -11.08 -20.72 14.81
C ARG A 200 -11.93 -19.52 15.21
N ILE A 201 -11.83 -19.15 16.47
CA ILE A 201 -12.43 -17.94 17.04
C ILE A 201 -11.30 -16.95 17.27
N PHE A 202 -11.33 -15.86 16.52
CA PHE A 202 -10.45 -14.72 16.71
C PHE A 202 -11.04 -13.83 17.81
N GLN A 203 -10.25 -13.49 18.82
CA GLN A 203 -10.55 -12.40 19.75
C GLN A 203 -9.45 -11.35 19.72
N GLY A 204 -9.81 -10.11 19.40
CA GLY A 204 -8.93 -8.94 19.46
C GLY A 204 -9.07 -8.22 20.81
N GLY A 205 -7.97 -8.13 21.55
CA GLY A 205 -7.83 -7.33 22.77
C GLY A 205 -7.26 -5.93 22.52
N ILE A 206 -6.82 -5.26 23.60
CA ILE A 206 -6.18 -3.93 23.53
C ILE A 206 -4.87 -4.02 22.74
N PHE A 207 -3.92 -4.86 23.17
CA PHE A 207 -2.59 -4.99 22.54
C PHE A 207 -2.21 -6.42 22.17
N LYS A 208 -3.19 -7.32 22.24
CA LYS A 208 -3.05 -8.77 22.04
C LYS A 208 -4.25 -9.31 21.31
N HIS A 209 -4.07 -10.29 20.45
CA HIS A 209 -5.19 -11.10 19.99
C HIS A 209 -4.93 -12.56 20.30
N VAL A 210 -5.93 -13.40 20.07
CA VAL A 210 -5.78 -14.85 20.12
C VAL A 210 -6.68 -15.49 19.08
N GLU A 211 -6.27 -16.65 18.61
CA GLU A 211 -7.10 -17.52 17.79
C GLU A 211 -7.19 -18.90 18.43
N ILE A 212 -8.40 -19.30 18.84
CA ILE A 212 -8.63 -20.55 19.57
C ILE A 212 -9.70 -21.36 18.85
N ALA A 213 -9.50 -22.67 18.71
CA ALA A 213 -10.54 -23.53 18.17
C ALA A 213 -11.71 -23.68 19.16
N PRO A 214 -12.97 -23.60 18.70
CA PRO A 214 -14.11 -23.93 19.54
C PRO A 214 -14.17 -25.45 19.79
N LEU A 215 -14.78 -25.84 20.90
CA LEU A 215 -15.11 -27.23 21.24
C LEU A 215 -16.48 -27.63 20.67
N ARG A 216 -17.49 -26.78 20.83
CA ARG A 216 -18.85 -26.96 20.28
C ARG A 216 -19.62 -25.64 20.25
N MET A 217 -20.61 -25.56 19.35
CA MET A 217 -21.64 -24.52 19.36
C MET A 217 -22.87 -25.08 20.08
N LEU A 218 -23.33 -24.43 21.15
CA LEU A 218 -24.42 -24.91 21.98
C LEU A 218 -25.54 -23.85 22.06
N PRO A 219 -26.67 -24.03 21.36
CA PRO A 219 -27.83 -23.18 21.56
C PRO A 219 -28.27 -23.22 23.03
N ILE A 220 -28.35 -22.05 23.68
CA ILE A 220 -28.77 -21.95 25.09
C ILE A 220 -30.20 -21.43 25.22
N THR A 221 -30.60 -20.52 24.32
CA THR A 221 -31.97 -20.00 24.20
C THR A 221 -32.33 -19.85 22.73
N GLY A 222 -33.57 -19.42 22.41
CA GLY A 222 -33.97 -19.14 21.02
C GLY A 222 -33.19 -18.00 20.35
N SER A 223 -32.50 -17.15 21.12
CA SER A 223 -31.76 -15.99 20.62
C SER A 223 -30.27 -16.01 20.94
N GLU A 224 -29.80 -16.96 21.76
CA GLU A 224 -28.42 -17.02 22.21
C GLU A 224 -27.81 -18.42 22.02
N THR A 225 -26.54 -18.42 21.66
CA THR A 225 -25.71 -19.60 21.48
C THR A 225 -24.44 -19.44 22.30
N ALA A 226 -24.02 -20.48 23.01
CA ALA A 226 -22.72 -20.56 23.62
C ALA A 226 -21.69 -21.11 22.63
N ILE A 227 -20.62 -20.37 22.37
CA ILE A 227 -19.41 -20.88 21.74
C ILE A 227 -18.55 -21.47 22.87
N VAL A 228 -18.67 -22.78 23.10
CA VAL A 228 -17.86 -23.48 24.10
C VAL A 228 -16.45 -23.61 23.55
N MET A 229 -15.46 -23.09 24.27
CA MET A 229 -14.08 -22.97 23.82
C MET A 229 -13.22 -24.13 24.31
N LYS A 230 -12.14 -24.45 23.59
CA LYS A 230 -11.18 -25.45 24.06
C LYS A 230 -10.35 -24.92 25.24
N GLN A 231 -10.27 -25.74 26.28
CA GLN A 231 -9.48 -25.50 27.50
C GLN A 231 -8.15 -26.26 27.44
N PRO A 232 -7.08 -25.79 28.12
CA PRO A 232 -7.00 -24.61 28.99
C PRO A 232 -6.73 -23.28 28.25
N ALA A 233 -6.58 -23.30 26.92
CA ALA A 233 -6.19 -22.12 26.14
C ALA A 233 -7.12 -20.90 26.36
N PHE A 234 -8.43 -21.14 26.43
CA PHE A 234 -9.41 -20.09 26.69
C PHE A 234 -9.37 -19.58 28.14
N LEU A 235 -9.26 -20.48 29.11
CA LEU A 235 -9.10 -20.12 30.52
C LEU A 235 -7.84 -19.29 30.74
N ASP A 236 -6.71 -19.67 30.16
CA ASP A 236 -5.48 -18.89 30.29
C ASP A 236 -5.65 -17.47 29.71
N TRP A 237 -6.29 -17.38 28.54
CA TRP A 237 -6.54 -16.10 27.88
C TRP A 237 -7.43 -15.20 28.76
N THR A 238 -8.56 -15.72 29.24
CA THR A 238 -9.53 -14.96 30.03
C THR A 238 -9.06 -14.68 31.46
N ASN A 239 -8.15 -15.49 32.03
CA ASN A 239 -7.46 -15.21 33.29
C ASN A 239 -6.52 -14.02 33.20
N THR A 240 -5.83 -13.87 32.07
CA THR A 240 -4.71 -12.93 31.98
C THR A 240 -5.14 -11.55 31.48
N TYR A 241 -6.19 -11.47 30.65
CA TYR A 241 -6.52 -10.24 29.91
C TYR A 241 -7.96 -9.75 30.07
N THR A 242 -8.67 -10.29 31.07
CA THR A 242 -10.09 -10.10 31.43
C THR A 242 -11.08 -10.17 30.27
N TYR A 243 -12.12 -10.97 30.44
CA TYR A 243 -13.25 -11.05 29.53
C TYR A 243 -13.97 -9.67 29.54
N GLU A 244 -13.59 -8.75 28.66
CA GLU A 244 -14.16 -7.40 28.61
C GLU A 244 -14.79 -7.09 27.24
N SER A 245 -15.94 -6.43 27.30
CA SER A 245 -16.90 -6.26 26.20
C SER A 245 -16.71 -4.98 25.36
N PRO A 246 -15.48 -4.52 25.03
CA PRO A 246 -15.29 -3.78 23.78
C PRO A 246 -14.44 -4.56 22.77
N TYR A 247 -14.02 -5.79 23.10
CA TYR A 247 -13.16 -6.62 22.25
C TYR A 247 -13.89 -7.16 21.03
N THR A 248 -13.15 -7.36 19.95
CA THR A 248 -13.72 -7.85 18.69
C THR A 248 -13.65 -9.37 18.63
N LEU A 249 -14.78 -10.01 18.35
CA LEU A 249 -14.87 -11.46 18.17
C LEU A 249 -15.22 -11.76 16.70
N ARG A 250 -14.58 -12.76 16.08
CA ARG A 250 -14.93 -13.25 14.74
C ARG A 250 -14.74 -14.77 14.63
N ILE A 251 -15.55 -15.40 13.80
CA ILE A 251 -15.34 -16.76 13.33
C ILE A 251 -14.45 -16.68 12.09
N ILE A 252 -13.40 -17.50 12.02
CA ILE A 252 -12.50 -17.59 10.87
C ILE A 252 -12.29 -19.06 10.47
N ASN A 253 -11.96 -19.27 9.19
CA ASN A 253 -11.69 -20.57 8.59
C ASN A 253 -12.88 -21.54 8.67
N ALA A 254 -14.08 -21.05 8.39
CA ALA A 254 -15.32 -21.84 8.30
C ALA A 254 -15.85 -21.84 6.86
N PHE A 255 -16.35 -22.98 6.38
CA PHE A 255 -16.89 -23.08 5.01
C PHE A 255 -18.13 -22.23 4.81
N GLU A 256 -18.97 -22.15 5.84
CA GLU A 256 -20.22 -21.41 5.87
C GLU A 256 -20.00 -19.89 5.82
N GLU A 257 -18.78 -19.43 6.11
CA GLU A 257 -18.34 -18.03 6.00
C GLU A 257 -17.64 -17.73 4.67
N LEU A 258 -17.64 -18.66 3.70
CA LEU A 258 -17.13 -18.39 2.35
C LEU A 258 -18.22 -17.67 1.54
N ASP A 259 -18.35 -16.36 1.75
CA ASP A 259 -19.46 -15.57 1.19
C ASP A 259 -19.04 -14.26 0.52
N GLU A 260 -17.78 -13.84 0.63
CA GLU A 260 -17.23 -12.67 -0.08
C GLU A 260 -16.14 -13.02 -1.10
N ALA A 261 -16.04 -12.20 -2.14
CA ALA A 261 -15.02 -12.36 -3.17
C ALA A 261 -13.61 -12.12 -2.60
N GLY A 262 -12.67 -12.99 -2.95
CA GLY A 262 -11.32 -13.02 -2.41
C GLY A 262 -11.14 -13.91 -1.17
N GLU A 263 -12.22 -14.52 -0.67
CA GLU A 263 -12.14 -15.46 0.45
C GLU A 263 -11.85 -16.90 0.02
N PHE A 264 -11.18 -17.65 0.90
CA PHE A 264 -10.92 -19.07 0.72
C PHE A 264 -11.15 -19.88 2.00
N TYR A 265 -11.43 -21.17 1.83
CA TYR A 265 -11.54 -22.14 2.92
C TYR A 265 -10.79 -23.43 2.56
N LEU A 266 -9.94 -23.92 3.47
CA LEU A 266 -9.27 -25.21 3.37
C LEU A 266 -9.98 -26.24 4.25
N ASN A 267 -10.63 -27.23 3.63
CA ASN A 267 -11.09 -28.42 4.35
C ASN A 267 -9.90 -29.36 4.59
N LYS A 268 -9.43 -29.42 5.84
CA LYS A 268 -8.24 -30.21 6.17
C LYS A 268 -8.47 -31.72 6.04
N ALA A 269 -9.67 -32.19 6.38
CA ALA A 269 -10.01 -33.60 6.36
C ALA A 269 -10.07 -34.16 4.93
N THR A 270 -10.71 -33.43 4.01
CA THR A 270 -10.89 -33.87 2.63
C THR A 270 -9.78 -33.41 1.69
N ARG A 271 -8.85 -32.57 2.16
CA ARG A 271 -7.79 -31.95 1.34
C ARG A 271 -8.32 -31.17 0.14
N LYS A 272 -9.45 -30.49 0.32
CA LYS A 272 -10.07 -29.63 -0.69
C LYS A 272 -9.96 -28.17 -0.27
N ILE A 273 -9.60 -27.33 -1.23
CA ILE A 273 -9.61 -25.89 -1.06
C ILE A 273 -10.74 -25.28 -1.88
N TYR A 274 -11.47 -24.36 -1.26
CA TYR A 274 -12.55 -23.61 -1.87
C TYR A 274 -12.14 -22.15 -1.96
N TYR A 275 -12.44 -21.49 -3.08
CA TYR A 275 -12.09 -20.10 -3.30
C TYR A 275 -13.19 -19.35 -4.03
N TYR A 276 -13.57 -18.18 -3.50
CA TYR A 276 -14.45 -17.25 -4.20
C TYR A 276 -13.55 -16.24 -4.94
N PRO A 277 -13.43 -16.33 -6.28
CA PRO A 277 -12.59 -15.41 -7.06
C PRO A 277 -13.09 -13.96 -7.00
N ARG A 278 -12.15 -13.02 -7.05
CA ARG A 278 -12.43 -11.60 -7.29
C ARG A 278 -12.90 -11.39 -8.72
N ALA A 279 -13.52 -10.23 -8.97
CA ALA A 279 -14.08 -9.90 -10.28
C ALA A 279 -13.05 -9.92 -11.43
N ASP A 280 -11.78 -9.66 -11.11
CA ASP A 280 -10.65 -9.63 -12.05
C ASP A 280 -9.92 -10.98 -12.20
N GLU A 281 -10.38 -12.05 -11.54
CA GLU A 281 -9.71 -13.34 -11.50
C GLU A 281 -10.45 -14.42 -12.30
N ASN A 282 -9.70 -15.20 -13.07
CA ASN A 282 -10.24 -16.34 -13.82
C ASN A 282 -9.46 -17.60 -13.44
N LEU A 283 -10.02 -18.42 -12.55
CA LEU A 283 -9.32 -19.61 -11.99
C LEU A 283 -8.98 -20.70 -13.00
N ARG A 284 -9.42 -20.59 -14.26
CA ARG A 284 -8.96 -21.46 -15.34
C ARG A 284 -7.55 -21.08 -15.83
N THR A 285 -7.17 -19.81 -15.67
CA THR A 285 -5.90 -19.25 -16.13
C THR A 285 -5.07 -18.65 -15.02
N SER A 286 -5.70 -18.28 -13.90
CA SER A 286 -5.02 -17.58 -12.82
C SER A 286 -4.01 -18.46 -12.09
N LYS A 287 -2.86 -17.89 -11.75
CA LYS A 287 -1.85 -18.50 -10.89
C LYS A 287 -2.32 -18.39 -9.43
N VAL A 288 -2.85 -19.49 -8.91
CA VAL A 288 -3.15 -19.64 -7.49
C VAL A 288 -2.03 -20.44 -6.81
N VAL A 289 -1.39 -19.89 -5.79
CA VAL A 289 -0.25 -20.51 -5.09
C VAL A 289 -0.60 -20.79 -3.64
N ALA A 290 -0.28 -22.00 -3.17
CA ALA A 290 -0.31 -22.37 -1.76
C ALA A 290 1.08 -22.83 -1.29
N PRO A 291 1.46 -22.59 -0.02
CA PRO A 291 2.75 -23.02 0.50
C PRO A 291 2.95 -24.55 0.51
N ALA A 292 4.21 -24.96 0.33
CA ALA A 292 4.71 -26.33 0.46
C ALA A 292 5.79 -26.46 1.54
N VAL A 293 6.61 -25.42 1.74
CA VAL A 293 7.75 -25.42 2.67
C VAL A 293 7.61 -24.27 3.67
N ASP A 294 7.90 -24.52 4.95
CA ASP A 294 7.89 -23.49 6.00
C ASP A 294 9.06 -22.50 5.86
N VAL A 295 10.29 -23.01 5.88
CA VAL A 295 11.52 -22.19 5.83
C VAL A 295 12.16 -22.31 4.44
N LEU A 296 12.34 -21.17 3.76
CA LEU A 296 12.92 -21.13 2.41
C LEU A 296 14.45 -21.27 2.47
N LEU A 297 15.09 -20.53 3.37
CA LEU A 297 16.54 -20.56 3.58
C LEU A 297 16.85 -20.73 5.06
N LYS A 298 17.67 -21.74 5.38
CA LYS A 298 18.16 -21.99 6.73
C LYS A 298 19.68 -21.95 6.75
N VAL A 299 20.26 -20.91 7.35
CA VAL A 299 21.70 -20.77 7.57
C VAL A 299 21.98 -21.10 9.03
N GLN A 300 22.51 -22.29 9.31
CA GLN A 300 22.62 -22.79 10.68
C GLN A 300 23.98 -23.42 10.94
N GLY A 301 24.74 -22.79 11.83
CA GLY A 301 25.98 -23.32 12.38
C GLY A 301 25.75 -23.95 13.75
N SER A 302 26.82 -24.06 14.53
CA SER A 302 26.76 -24.44 15.94
C SER A 302 27.71 -23.57 16.77
N ALA A 303 27.59 -23.66 18.10
CA ALA A 303 28.56 -23.04 19.00
C ALA A 303 29.99 -23.53 18.63
N GLY A 304 30.93 -22.58 18.49
CA GLY A 304 32.30 -22.85 18.08
C GLY A 304 32.52 -23.19 16.59
N ASN A 305 31.46 -23.33 15.79
CA ASN A 305 31.55 -23.61 14.36
C ASN A 305 30.42 -22.89 13.59
N PRO A 306 30.50 -21.54 13.50
CA PRO A 306 29.47 -20.76 12.84
C PRO A 306 29.49 -20.96 11.31
N VAL A 307 28.39 -20.64 10.64
CA VAL A 307 28.42 -20.42 9.19
C VAL A 307 28.93 -19.01 8.92
N SER A 308 29.97 -18.88 8.09
CA SER A 308 30.60 -17.58 7.86
C SER A 308 30.68 -17.15 6.40
N ASN A 309 30.70 -15.84 6.16
CA ASN A 309 31.03 -15.24 4.86
C ASN A 309 30.09 -15.67 3.72
N LEU A 310 28.79 -15.48 3.91
CA LEU A 310 27.76 -15.73 2.90
C LEU A 310 27.07 -14.44 2.47
N GLN A 311 26.80 -14.32 1.17
CA GLN A 311 26.05 -13.19 0.62
C GLN A 311 24.92 -13.67 -0.29
N PHE A 312 23.77 -13.00 -0.18
CA PHE A 312 22.62 -13.15 -1.06
C PHE A 312 22.34 -11.81 -1.73
N GLU A 313 22.29 -11.78 -3.05
CA GLU A 313 22.09 -10.52 -3.79
C GLU A 313 21.09 -10.63 -4.95
N GLY A 314 20.10 -9.74 -4.98
CA GLY A 314 19.17 -9.62 -6.11
C GLY A 314 18.13 -10.75 -6.22
N ILE A 315 17.95 -11.55 -5.17
CA ILE A 315 17.08 -12.73 -5.17
C ILE A 315 15.72 -12.37 -4.59
N ARG A 316 14.65 -12.87 -5.21
CA ARG A 316 13.31 -12.85 -4.63
C ARG A 316 13.03 -14.18 -3.90
N PHE A 317 12.44 -14.10 -2.72
CA PHE A 317 11.96 -15.22 -1.93
C PHE A 317 10.45 -15.11 -1.79
N GLU A 318 9.70 -16.19 -2.06
CA GLU A 318 8.23 -16.20 -2.00
C GLU A 318 7.62 -17.45 -1.36
N TYR A 319 6.43 -17.27 -0.78
CA TYR A 319 5.47 -18.34 -0.46
C TYR A 319 5.93 -19.41 0.53
N GLY A 320 6.76 -19.08 1.53
CA GLY A 320 6.95 -19.99 2.65
C GLY A 320 5.74 -20.01 3.59
N ASN A 321 5.62 -21.12 4.31
CA ASN A 321 4.48 -21.46 5.16
C ASN A 321 4.74 -21.15 6.66
N LEU A 322 3.71 -21.34 7.48
CA LEU A 322 3.80 -21.37 8.94
C LEU A 322 2.97 -22.54 9.50
N SER A 323 3.51 -23.77 9.42
CA SER A 323 2.75 -24.95 9.87
C SER A 323 2.56 -25.03 11.38
N ARG A 324 3.45 -24.37 12.15
CA ARG A 324 3.44 -24.42 13.63
C ARG A 324 2.13 -23.92 14.25
N MET A 325 1.38 -23.10 13.52
CA MET A 325 0.03 -22.65 13.85
C MET A 325 -1.01 -23.77 14.02
N GLU A 326 -0.71 -25.00 13.61
CA GLU A 326 -1.55 -26.16 13.94
C GLU A 326 -1.37 -26.61 15.39
N THR A 327 -0.21 -26.33 15.99
CA THR A 327 0.20 -26.81 17.31
C THR A 327 0.41 -25.70 18.34
N LYS A 328 0.38 -24.44 17.92
CA LYS A 328 0.55 -23.25 18.76
C LYS A 328 -0.55 -22.23 18.49
N GLU A 329 -1.06 -21.59 19.54
CA GLU A 329 -1.97 -20.47 19.37
C GLU A 329 -1.21 -19.20 18.96
N PHE A 330 -1.82 -18.43 18.06
CA PHE A 330 -1.37 -17.08 17.78
C PHE A 330 -1.64 -16.14 18.95
N GLY A 331 -0.72 -15.22 19.19
CA GLY A 331 -0.90 -14.13 20.13
C GLY A 331 -0.82 -14.56 21.60
N ARG A 332 -1.69 -14.03 22.47
CA ARG A 332 -1.62 -14.04 23.96
C ARG A 332 -0.37 -13.39 24.59
N SER A 333 0.75 -13.32 23.89
CA SER A 333 1.92 -12.50 24.26
C SER A 333 1.80 -11.10 23.63
N GLN A 334 2.85 -10.30 23.59
CA GLN A 334 2.86 -8.96 22.95
C GLN A 334 3.94 -8.92 21.87
N ALA A 335 3.66 -8.24 20.74
CA ALA A 335 4.49 -8.23 19.53
C ALA A 335 4.60 -9.62 18.86
N ASP A 336 5.64 -9.87 18.06
CA ASP A 336 5.85 -11.06 17.19
C ASP A 336 6.25 -12.34 17.93
N LEU A 337 5.51 -12.64 18.99
CA LEU A 337 5.71 -13.81 19.86
C LEU A 337 4.43 -14.68 19.89
N TYR A 338 4.61 -15.98 20.11
CA TYR A 338 3.53 -16.93 20.45
C TYR A 338 3.07 -16.79 21.91
N SER A 339 2.05 -17.55 22.27
CA SER A 339 1.49 -17.58 23.63
C SER A 339 2.48 -17.99 24.72
N ASP A 340 3.50 -18.77 24.36
CA ASP A 340 4.60 -19.20 25.24
C ASP A 340 5.82 -18.26 25.19
N TYR A 341 5.67 -17.04 24.65
CA TYR A 341 6.71 -16.02 24.51
C TYR A 341 7.91 -16.40 23.63
N THR A 342 7.81 -17.49 22.87
CA THR A 342 8.79 -17.79 21.80
C THR A 342 8.47 -16.97 20.54
N ALA A 343 9.51 -16.60 19.80
CA ALA A 343 9.39 -15.85 18.55
C ALA A 343 8.66 -16.61 17.43
N ILE A 344 7.93 -15.86 16.58
CA ILE A 344 7.36 -16.36 15.33
C ILE A 344 8.49 -16.60 14.32
N GLU A 345 8.57 -17.82 13.77
CA GLU A 345 9.68 -18.26 12.94
C GLU A 345 9.86 -17.42 11.67
N GLY A 346 11.11 -17.16 11.27
CA GLY A 346 11.42 -16.59 9.98
C GLY A 346 11.50 -17.62 8.86
N GLN A 347 11.09 -17.21 7.66
CA GLN A 347 11.27 -18.01 6.44
C GLN A 347 12.72 -17.96 5.94
N LEU A 348 13.48 -16.98 6.42
CA LEU A 348 14.93 -16.96 6.41
C LEU A 348 15.42 -17.08 7.85
N PHE A 349 16.00 -18.22 8.19
CA PHE A 349 16.44 -18.55 9.54
C PHE A 349 17.96 -18.51 9.65
N LEU A 350 18.49 -17.70 10.56
CA LEU A 350 19.92 -17.54 10.80
C LEU A 350 20.26 -17.86 12.25
N GLN A 351 21.14 -18.84 12.49
CA GLN A 351 21.59 -19.16 13.84
C GLN A 351 23.04 -19.61 13.82
N TYR A 352 23.85 -19.11 14.77
CA TYR A 352 25.29 -19.33 14.79
C TYR A 352 25.94 -18.95 13.46
N THR A 353 25.78 -17.69 13.06
CA THR A 353 26.34 -17.17 11.81
C THR A 353 27.25 -15.99 12.04
N ASP A 354 28.24 -15.80 11.17
CA ASP A 354 29.12 -14.64 11.18
C ASP A 354 29.31 -14.07 9.77
N ASN A 355 29.20 -12.76 9.58
CA ASN A 355 29.37 -12.11 8.27
C ASN A 355 28.40 -12.66 7.21
N ILE A 356 27.10 -12.46 7.44
CA ILE A 356 26.02 -12.81 6.50
C ILE A 356 25.39 -11.54 5.94
N THR A 357 25.25 -11.47 4.62
CA THR A 357 24.70 -10.29 3.92
C THR A 357 23.48 -10.64 3.06
N PHE A 358 22.41 -9.86 3.21
CA PHE A 358 21.29 -9.81 2.27
C PHE A 358 21.23 -8.43 1.64
N LYS A 359 21.41 -8.37 0.31
CA LYS A 359 21.47 -7.12 -0.43
C LYS A 359 20.53 -7.13 -1.62
N LYS A 360 19.72 -6.08 -1.81
CA LYS A 360 18.81 -5.96 -2.98
C LYS A 360 17.87 -7.17 -3.16
N CYS A 361 17.58 -7.90 -2.09
CA CYS A 361 16.67 -9.04 -2.10
C CYS A 361 15.23 -8.58 -1.91
N ARG A 362 14.29 -9.45 -2.24
CA ARG A 362 12.86 -9.23 -2.03
C ARG A 362 12.27 -10.41 -1.24
N PHE A 363 11.54 -10.10 -0.19
CA PHE A 363 10.86 -11.06 0.69
C PHE A 363 9.37 -10.78 0.61
N GLU A 364 8.65 -11.59 -0.17
CA GLU A 364 7.29 -11.28 -0.57
C GLU A 364 6.37 -12.48 -0.34
N HIS A 365 5.13 -12.23 0.08
CA HIS A 365 4.09 -13.27 0.18
C HIS A 365 4.42 -14.37 1.21
N PHE A 366 4.73 -13.96 2.43
CA PHE A 366 5.14 -14.87 3.50
C PHE A 366 4.01 -15.09 4.50
N ALA A 367 3.75 -16.34 4.85
CA ALA A 367 2.87 -16.74 5.95
C ALA A 367 3.48 -16.54 7.35
N SER A 368 4.72 -16.01 7.45
CA SER A 368 5.44 -15.84 8.73
C SER A 368 6.34 -14.59 8.73
N THR A 369 7.28 -14.53 9.68
CA THR A 369 8.37 -13.55 9.74
C THR A 369 9.27 -13.64 8.50
N GLY A 370 9.85 -12.52 8.06
CA GLY A 370 10.85 -12.46 6.99
C GLY A 370 12.17 -13.13 7.38
N ILE A 371 13.10 -12.34 7.92
CA ILE A 371 14.40 -12.81 8.41
C ILE A 371 14.35 -12.93 9.94
N TYR A 372 14.74 -14.08 10.46
CA TYR A 372 14.78 -14.37 11.88
C TYR A 372 16.18 -14.76 12.34
N LEU A 373 16.67 -14.06 13.37
CA LEU A 373 17.96 -14.21 14.02
C LEU A 373 17.75 -14.61 15.48
N PRO A 374 17.44 -15.88 15.80
CA PRO A 374 17.24 -16.36 17.17
C PRO A 374 18.44 -16.06 18.07
N ASP A 375 19.64 -16.58 17.78
CA ASP A 375 20.80 -16.50 18.70
C ASP A 375 22.15 -16.62 18.00
N ASN A 376 23.20 -16.06 18.63
CA ASN A 376 24.62 -16.15 18.21
C ASN A 376 24.89 -15.76 16.77
N ASN A 377 24.20 -14.75 16.26
CA ASN A 377 24.54 -14.17 14.97
C ASN A 377 25.45 -12.95 15.19
N SER A 378 26.53 -12.85 14.43
CA SER A 378 27.43 -11.70 14.41
C SER A 378 27.58 -11.14 13.01
N ASN A 379 27.80 -9.83 12.91
CA ASN A 379 28.16 -9.14 11.66
C ASN A 379 27.15 -9.42 10.53
N THR A 380 25.85 -9.21 10.79
CA THR A 380 24.80 -9.41 9.78
C THR A 380 24.43 -8.08 9.12
N LEU A 381 24.39 -8.04 7.79
CA LEU A 381 23.98 -6.87 7.01
C LEU A 381 22.70 -7.17 6.22
N ILE A 382 21.65 -6.39 6.46
CA ILE A 382 20.38 -6.42 5.73
C ILE A 382 20.22 -5.05 5.06
N GLU A 383 20.64 -4.95 3.79
CA GLU A 383 20.75 -3.68 3.07
C GLU A 383 19.93 -3.63 1.77
N GLY A 384 19.15 -2.57 1.57
CA GLY A 384 18.56 -2.30 0.25
C GLY A 384 17.51 -3.30 -0.18
N ASN A 385 16.83 -3.96 0.77
CA ASN A 385 15.87 -5.03 0.49
C ASN A 385 14.42 -4.52 0.52
N VAL A 386 13.52 -5.34 -0.01
CA VAL A 386 12.06 -5.15 0.07
C VAL A 386 11.43 -6.26 0.91
N PHE A 387 10.59 -5.88 1.86
CA PHE A 387 9.69 -6.78 2.59
C PHE A 387 8.26 -6.34 2.31
N ASN A 388 7.45 -7.24 1.79
CA ASN A 388 6.08 -6.91 1.41
C ASN A 388 5.14 -8.10 1.59
N ASP A 389 3.97 -7.87 2.17
CA ASP A 389 2.94 -8.91 2.34
C ASP A 389 3.43 -10.07 3.22
N LEU A 390 3.73 -9.77 4.49
CA LEU A 390 4.14 -10.73 5.51
C LEU A 390 3.08 -10.85 6.61
N THR A 391 2.83 -12.08 7.06
CA THR A 391 1.95 -12.32 8.20
C THR A 391 2.51 -11.75 9.50
N ALA A 392 3.82 -11.86 9.74
CA ALA A 392 4.51 -11.31 10.93
C ALA A 392 5.66 -10.35 10.53
N THR A 393 6.53 -9.97 11.46
CA THR A 393 7.56 -8.94 11.23
C THR A 393 8.51 -9.19 10.06
N ALA A 394 9.05 -8.12 9.47
CA ALA A 394 10.05 -8.22 8.41
C ALA A 394 11.38 -8.78 8.91
N VAL A 395 11.85 -8.29 10.06
CA VAL A 395 13.10 -8.73 10.68
C VAL A 395 12.89 -8.91 12.18
N LEU A 396 13.18 -10.11 12.66
CA LEU A 396 13.09 -10.51 14.06
C LEU A 396 14.47 -10.88 14.60
N ILE A 397 14.89 -10.26 15.70
CA ILE A 397 16.18 -10.55 16.35
C ILE A 397 15.94 -10.98 17.80
N GLY A 398 16.46 -12.14 18.19
CA GLY A 398 16.32 -12.71 19.53
C GLY A 398 15.24 -13.79 19.62
N ARG A 399 15.46 -14.82 20.44
CA ARG A 399 14.64 -16.02 20.50
C ARG A 399 13.33 -15.87 21.26
N ASP A 400 13.40 -15.28 22.45
CA ASP A 400 12.31 -15.18 23.41
C ASP A 400 12.58 -14.01 24.37
N MET A 401 11.65 -13.68 25.25
CA MET A 401 11.80 -12.58 26.23
C MET A 401 12.70 -12.93 27.43
N THR A 402 13.26 -14.14 27.50
CA THR A 402 14.08 -14.59 28.64
C THR A 402 15.57 -14.37 28.38
N PRO A 403 16.42 -14.30 29.42
CA PRO A 403 17.87 -14.21 29.24
C PRO A 403 18.40 -15.44 28.51
N SER A 404 18.66 -15.30 27.21
CA SER A 404 19.49 -16.27 26.51
C SER A 404 20.95 -15.98 26.82
N ALA A 405 21.77 -17.02 26.97
CA ALA A 405 23.21 -16.86 27.22
C ALA A 405 23.96 -16.25 26.02
N THR A 406 23.27 -15.89 24.93
CA THR A 406 23.88 -15.72 23.61
C THR A 406 23.16 -14.67 22.75
N ALA A 407 23.48 -13.40 22.97
CA ALA A 407 22.92 -12.30 22.19
C ALA A 407 23.41 -12.28 20.73
N ASN A 408 22.59 -11.71 19.86
CA ASN A 408 23.00 -11.33 18.51
C ASN A 408 23.83 -10.04 18.58
N THR A 409 24.89 -9.92 17.78
CA THR A 409 25.81 -8.77 17.83
C THR A 409 26.07 -8.17 16.45
N ASN A 410 26.34 -6.87 16.39
CA ASN A 410 26.78 -6.17 15.18
C ASN A 410 25.84 -6.40 13.96
N THR A 411 24.53 -6.31 14.17
CA THR A 411 23.54 -6.40 13.10
C THR A 411 23.24 -5.01 12.56
N THR A 412 23.29 -4.85 11.23
CA THR A 412 22.94 -3.60 10.53
C THR A 412 21.75 -3.82 9.61
N ILE A 413 20.68 -3.07 9.81
CA ILE A 413 19.47 -3.06 8.97
C ILE A 413 19.37 -1.67 8.35
N THR A 414 19.65 -1.54 7.04
CA THR A 414 19.69 -0.23 6.41
C THR A 414 19.13 -0.15 5.00
N ASN A 415 18.56 1.00 4.64
CA ASN A 415 18.03 1.27 3.29
C ASN A 415 16.99 0.24 2.81
N ASN A 416 16.29 -0.43 3.72
CA ASN A 416 15.23 -1.36 3.35
C ASN A 416 13.88 -0.64 3.27
N VAL A 417 12.97 -1.22 2.52
CA VAL A 417 11.58 -0.81 2.52
C VAL A 417 10.70 -1.93 3.00
N ILE A 418 9.81 -1.61 3.92
CA ILE A 418 8.94 -2.56 4.62
C ILE A 418 7.49 -2.10 4.44
N ARG A 419 6.65 -2.97 3.89
CA ARG A 419 5.23 -2.72 3.57
C ARG A 419 4.33 -3.90 3.94
N SER A 420 3.08 -3.60 4.26
CA SER A 420 2.00 -4.58 4.42
C SER A 420 2.39 -5.72 5.36
N ILE A 421 2.74 -5.34 6.60
CA ILE A 421 3.18 -6.23 7.67
C ILE A 421 2.04 -6.44 8.67
N GLY A 422 1.80 -7.70 9.02
CA GLY A 422 0.71 -8.05 9.94
C GLY A 422 -0.62 -8.29 9.24
N ALA A 423 -0.58 -8.89 8.04
CA ALA A 423 -1.78 -9.19 7.26
C ALA A 423 -2.80 -10.05 8.04
N ASP A 424 -2.29 -11.06 8.77
CA ASP A 424 -3.09 -11.95 9.61
C ASP A 424 -2.72 -11.84 11.11
N PHE A 425 -1.52 -11.34 11.44
CA PHE A 425 -1.07 -11.14 12.82
C PHE A 425 -1.13 -9.66 13.20
N TYR A 426 -2.18 -9.24 13.90
CA TYR A 426 -2.36 -7.82 14.21
C TYR A 426 -1.35 -7.23 15.20
N GLN A 427 -0.54 -8.08 15.82
CA GLN A 427 0.55 -7.69 16.73
C GLN A 427 1.90 -7.54 16.00
N ALA A 428 1.92 -7.67 14.66
CA ALA A 428 3.16 -7.65 13.90
C ALA A 428 3.81 -6.27 13.89
N SER A 429 5.12 -6.25 14.07
CA SER A 429 5.94 -5.04 14.01
C SER A 429 6.68 -4.93 12.67
N GLY A 430 7.09 -3.75 12.25
CA GLY A 430 7.92 -3.59 11.05
C GLY A 430 9.29 -4.24 11.25
N ILE A 431 9.99 -3.85 12.31
CA ILE A 431 11.22 -4.49 12.79
C ILE A 431 11.07 -4.73 14.30
N TYR A 432 11.36 -5.96 14.75
CA TYR A 432 11.36 -6.31 16.17
C TYR A 432 12.72 -6.89 16.59
N ALA A 433 13.33 -6.26 17.59
CA ALA A 433 14.55 -6.73 18.22
C ALA A 433 14.35 -7.04 19.71
N ASN A 434 15.08 -8.04 20.20
CA ASN A 434 15.09 -8.43 21.60
C ASN A 434 16.54 -8.60 22.08
N THR A 435 17.04 -9.82 22.29
CA THR A 435 18.42 -10.12 22.72
C THR A 435 19.43 -9.80 21.61
N SER A 436 19.74 -8.50 21.49
CA SER A 436 20.66 -7.94 20.49
C SER A 436 21.48 -6.76 21.04
N LYS A 437 22.77 -6.76 20.72
CA LYS A 437 23.75 -5.74 21.12
C LYS A 437 24.48 -5.17 19.90
N ASN A 438 24.90 -3.91 19.95
CA ASN A 438 25.53 -3.21 18.82
C ASN A 438 24.64 -3.24 17.55
N LEU A 439 23.34 -3.01 17.73
CA LEU A 439 22.36 -3.04 16.65
C LEU A 439 22.29 -1.67 15.97
N THR A 440 22.38 -1.62 14.64
CA THR A 440 22.24 -0.40 13.85
C THR A 440 21.03 -0.52 12.91
N ILE A 441 20.04 0.36 13.07
CA ILE A 441 18.85 0.43 12.20
C ILE A 441 18.81 1.83 11.60
N THR A 442 19.12 1.98 10.32
CA THR A 442 19.23 3.30 9.69
C THR A 442 18.68 3.41 8.28
N TYR A 443 18.13 4.57 7.92
CA TYR A 443 17.67 4.85 6.56
C TYR A 443 16.61 3.88 6.02
N ASN A 444 15.84 3.21 6.89
CA ASN A 444 14.76 2.34 6.44
C ASN A 444 13.48 3.15 6.26
N ASP A 445 12.66 2.74 5.30
CA ASP A 445 11.33 3.27 5.05
C ASP A 445 10.29 2.20 5.39
N VAL A 446 9.60 2.37 6.52
CA VAL A 446 8.66 1.39 7.10
C VAL A 446 7.26 1.98 7.06
N ALA A 447 6.32 1.27 6.42
CA ALA A 447 4.93 1.71 6.42
C ALA A 447 3.94 0.58 6.26
N ASP A 448 2.66 0.86 6.55
CA ASP A 448 1.57 -0.13 6.49
C ASP A 448 1.85 -1.35 7.36
N VAL A 449 1.97 -1.08 8.67
CA VAL A 449 2.30 -2.08 9.69
C VAL A 449 1.17 -2.18 10.71
N ALA A 450 0.77 -3.40 11.04
CA ALA A 450 -0.37 -3.67 11.92
C ALA A 450 -0.22 -3.07 13.33
N TYR A 451 0.97 -3.17 13.93
CA TYR A 451 1.24 -2.75 15.31
C TYR A 451 2.35 -1.69 15.41
N PHE A 452 3.54 -2.05 15.89
CA PHE A 452 4.68 -1.14 16.06
C PHE A 452 5.47 -0.95 14.75
N GLY A 453 6.02 0.25 14.55
CA GLY A 453 6.96 0.48 13.45
C GLY A 453 8.28 -0.27 13.66
N ILE A 454 9.13 0.26 14.54
CA ILE A 454 10.42 -0.32 14.92
C ILE A 454 10.44 -0.43 16.45
N ASN A 455 10.69 -1.62 16.97
CA ASN A 455 10.73 -1.81 18.42
C ASN A 455 11.89 -2.69 18.88
N GLN A 456 12.39 -2.40 20.09
CA GLN A 456 13.34 -3.26 20.79
C GLN A 456 12.90 -3.48 22.23
N ARG A 457 12.82 -4.74 22.66
CA ARG A 457 12.23 -5.10 23.95
C ARG A 457 13.02 -6.19 24.65
N TYR A 458 13.30 -6.00 25.94
CA TYR A 458 13.91 -6.99 26.81
C TYR A 458 13.48 -6.78 28.25
N GLN A 459 13.12 -7.85 28.97
CA GLN A 459 12.49 -7.73 30.29
C GLN A 459 13.47 -7.48 31.44
N ASN A 460 14.78 -7.63 31.21
CA ASN A 460 15.79 -7.51 32.27
C ASN A 460 16.75 -6.34 32.03
N VAL A 461 17.14 -5.65 33.10
CA VAL A 461 18.22 -4.65 33.09
C VAL A 461 19.59 -5.34 33.05
N SER A 462 19.97 -5.96 31.93
CA SER A 462 21.36 -6.40 31.69
C SER A 462 21.91 -5.82 30.37
N THR A 463 23.12 -5.26 30.44
CA THR A 463 23.88 -4.77 29.29
C THR A 463 24.62 -5.89 28.55
N ASP A 464 24.63 -7.11 29.08
CA ASP A 464 25.34 -8.24 28.47
C ASP A 464 24.68 -8.65 27.16
N PHE A 465 23.35 -8.54 27.09
CA PHE A 465 22.56 -9.09 26.00
C PHE A 465 21.86 -8.03 25.14
N VAL A 466 21.61 -6.83 25.68
CA VAL A 466 20.82 -5.80 25.02
C VAL A 466 21.45 -4.43 25.20
N GLY A 467 21.52 -3.66 24.11
CA GLY A 467 21.93 -2.26 24.13
C GLY A 467 23.04 -1.90 23.15
N ASN A 468 23.56 -0.68 23.28
CA ASN A 468 24.39 -0.04 22.25
C ASN A 468 23.68 -0.04 20.88
N THR A 469 22.37 0.22 20.90
CA THR A 469 21.53 0.29 19.71
C THR A 469 21.53 1.70 19.14
N GLN A 470 21.62 1.82 17.82
CA GLN A 470 21.55 3.07 17.07
C GLN A 470 20.36 2.99 16.09
N ILE A 471 19.28 3.71 16.37
CA ILE A 471 18.11 3.82 15.48
C ILE A 471 18.06 5.24 14.92
N ARG A 472 18.50 5.42 13.67
CA ARG A 472 18.69 6.77 13.12
C ARG A 472 18.22 6.93 11.68
N PHE A 473 17.70 8.11 11.33
CA PHE A 473 17.33 8.43 9.95
C PHE A 473 16.26 7.49 9.36
N ASN A 474 15.43 6.83 10.17
CA ASN A 474 14.37 5.98 9.66
C ASN A 474 13.08 6.78 9.48
N ARG A 475 12.31 6.41 8.46
CA ARG A 475 10.95 6.91 8.22
C ARG A 475 9.96 5.80 8.56
N VAL A 476 9.07 6.06 9.51
CA VAL A 476 8.00 5.13 9.91
C VAL A 476 6.65 5.82 9.71
N THR A 477 5.87 5.44 8.71
CA THR A 477 4.56 6.06 8.47
C THR A 477 3.45 5.02 8.45
N ASN A 478 2.19 5.39 8.72
CA ASN A 478 1.07 4.45 8.60
C ASN A 478 1.29 3.12 9.39
N TYR A 479 1.68 3.23 10.66
CA TYR A 479 1.72 2.11 11.60
C TYR A 479 0.42 2.08 12.44
N ALA A 480 0.23 1.02 13.24
CA ALA A 480 -1.00 0.72 13.96
C ALA A 480 -2.23 0.53 13.04
N THR A 481 -2.02 0.00 11.83
CA THR A 481 -3.09 -0.12 10.82
C THR A 481 -4.17 -1.12 11.20
N ALA A 482 -3.91 -2.06 12.12
CA ALA A 482 -4.91 -3.00 12.61
C ALA A 482 -6.02 -2.33 13.45
N SER A 483 -5.84 -1.07 13.85
CA SER A 483 -6.88 -0.27 14.52
C SER A 483 -8.15 -0.08 13.72
N LYS A 484 -8.09 -0.15 12.39
CA LYS A 484 -9.30 -0.19 11.53
C LYS A 484 -10.17 -1.43 11.77
N TYR A 485 -9.61 -2.49 12.36
CA TYR A 485 -10.30 -3.72 12.75
C TYR A 485 -10.62 -3.77 14.25
N GLY A 486 -10.49 -2.65 14.96
CA GLY A 486 -10.75 -2.57 16.39
C GLY A 486 -9.67 -3.19 17.29
N PHE A 487 -8.53 -3.60 16.71
CA PHE A 487 -7.35 -3.99 17.47
C PHE A 487 -6.58 -2.75 17.95
N GLY A 488 -5.86 -2.77 19.07
CA GLY A 488 -5.10 -1.58 19.50
C GLY A 488 -5.96 -0.53 20.21
N ILE A 489 -7.27 -0.75 20.36
CA ILE A 489 -8.18 0.22 20.97
C ILE A 489 -7.81 0.39 22.45
N GLY A 490 -7.29 1.56 22.80
CA GLY A 490 -6.88 1.89 24.17
C GLY A 490 -5.43 1.49 24.52
N ASP A 491 -4.65 1.00 23.55
CA ASP A 491 -3.22 0.71 23.73
C ASP A 491 -2.34 1.94 23.49
N GLU A 492 -1.13 1.95 24.02
CA GLU A 492 -0.06 2.87 23.61
C GLU A 492 0.80 2.26 22.50
N VAL A 493 0.29 2.35 21.26
CA VAL A 493 1.04 2.00 20.04
C VAL A 493 2.07 3.06 19.68
N ALA A 494 3.18 2.65 19.04
CA ALA A 494 4.32 3.51 18.78
C ALA A 494 5.00 3.26 17.42
N GLY A 495 5.49 4.33 16.79
CA GLY A 495 6.38 4.21 15.64
C GLY A 495 7.75 3.68 16.07
N PHE A 496 8.22 4.11 17.23
CA PHE A 496 9.47 3.67 17.86
C PHE A 496 9.24 3.31 19.34
N TYR A 497 9.50 2.06 19.71
CA TYR A 497 9.24 1.56 21.07
C TYR A 497 10.44 0.84 21.69
N PHE A 498 10.88 1.28 22.87
CA PHE A 498 11.92 0.62 23.67
C PHE A 498 11.37 0.12 25.02
N PHE A 499 11.78 -1.08 25.43
CA PHE A 499 11.54 -1.64 26.76
C PHE A 499 12.81 -2.37 27.23
N GLY A 500 13.38 -2.00 28.38
CA GLY A 500 14.61 -2.60 28.93
C GLY A 500 15.90 -2.42 28.13
N VAL A 501 15.91 -1.53 27.14
CA VAL A 501 17.07 -1.26 26.28
C VAL A 501 18.04 -0.29 26.97
N GLN A 502 19.35 -0.43 26.74
CA GLN A 502 20.36 0.36 27.43
C GLN A 502 21.42 0.99 26.51
N ASN A 503 22.02 2.11 26.94
CA ASN A 503 23.14 2.80 26.28
C ASN A 503 22.90 3.04 24.77
N SER A 504 21.67 3.41 24.41
CA SER A 504 21.23 3.44 23.01
C SER A 504 20.84 4.85 22.56
N THR A 505 20.85 5.08 21.25
CA THR A 505 20.53 6.38 20.65
C THR A 505 19.45 6.25 19.59
N ILE A 506 18.42 7.07 19.71
CA ILE A 506 17.32 7.20 18.76
C ILE A 506 17.35 8.64 18.25
N SER A 507 17.73 8.84 16.99
CA SER A 507 17.83 10.22 16.47
C SER A 507 17.57 10.41 14.99
N HIS A 508 17.12 11.61 14.61
CA HIS A 508 16.88 11.97 13.20
C HIS A 508 15.81 11.07 12.54
N ASN A 509 14.91 10.48 13.32
CA ASN A 509 13.83 9.67 12.77
C ASN A 509 12.56 10.51 12.57
N TYR A 510 11.79 10.14 11.56
CA TYR A 510 10.46 10.67 11.32
C TYR A 510 9.42 9.56 11.51
N ALA A 511 8.42 9.82 12.35
CA ALA A 511 7.29 8.92 12.49
C ALA A 511 5.96 9.63 12.27
N GLN A 512 5.08 9.02 11.47
CA GLN A 512 3.72 9.50 11.20
C GLN A 512 2.68 8.45 11.58
N TYR A 513 1.79 8.79 12.51
CA TYR A 513 0.67 7.94 12.91
C TYR A 513 -0.48 8.03 11.90
N ALA A 514 -1.10 6.90 11.57
CA ALA A 514 -2.30 6.85 10.72
C ALA A 514 -3.39 5.89 11.25
N GLY A 515 -3.28 5.44 12.50
CA GLY A 515 -4.29 4.57 13.10
C GLY A 515 -5.57 5.33 13.48
N ASN A 516 -6.65 4.57 13.66
CA ASN A 516 -7.91 5.06 14.19
C ASN A 516 -7.89 4.88 15.72
N LYS A 517 -7.33 5.84 16.49
CA LYS A 517 -7.68 6.17 17.89
C LYS A 517 -6.67 7.08 18.60
N PRO A 518 -7.04 7.65 19.78
CA PRO A 518 -6.32 8.76 20.36
C PRO A 518 -5.10 8.36 21.22
N ILE A 519 -5.01 7.16 21.80
CA ILE A 519 -3.83 6.78 22.60
C ILE A 519 -2.73 6.25 21.66
N ALA A 520 -1.75 7.08 21.31
CA ALA A 520 -0.54 6.63 20.60
C ALA A 520 0.65 7.37 21.18
N GLY A 521 1.75 6.67 21.48
CA GLY A 521 3.02 7.29 21.83
C GLY A 521 3.98 7.10 20.68
N ILE A 522 4.10 8.09 19.78
CA ILE A 522 4.86 7.95 18.53
C ILE A 522 6.30 7.49 18.79
N PHE A 523 6.93 8.08 19.80
CA PHE A 523 8.20 7.63 20.38
C PHE A 523 7.96 7.25 21.85
N ARG A 524 8.24 6.01 22.20
CA ARG A 524 7.93 5.45 23.51
C ARG A 524 9.15 4.78 24.12
N GLN A 525 9.58 5.33 25.26
CA GLN A 525 10.49 4.65 26.17
C GLN A 525 9.64 4.07 27.30
N ASP A 526 9.53 2.76 27.34
CA ASP A 526 8.86 2.04 28.41
C ASP A 526 9.88 1.67 29.52
N GLN A 527 9.43 0.90 30.50
CA GLN A 527 10.16 0.52 31.72
C GLN A 527 11.57 -0.05 31.44
N TYR A 528 12.42 -0.05 32.47
CA TYR A 528 13.74 -0.71 32.51
C TYR A 528 14.82 -0.14 31.56
N GLY A 529 14.57 0.98 30.88
CA GLY A 529 15.56 1.63 30.02
C GLY A 529 16.63 2.42 30.76
N LEU A 530 17.91 2.28 30.37
CA LEU A 530 19.05 2.96 31.00
C LEU A 530 19.94 3.68 29.97
N ASN A 531 20.32 4.94 30.24
CA ASN A 531 21.25 5.72 29.42
C ASN A 531 20.87 5.81 27.93
N ASN A 532 19.57 5.89 27.62
CA ASN A 532 19.09 6.05 26.25
C ASN A 532 18.90 7.53 25.88
N THR A 533 19.31 7.92 24.68
CA THR A 533 19.16 9.29 24.20
C THR A 533 18.20 9.34 23.01
N TRP A 534 17.15 10.15 23.12
CA TRP A 534 16.17 10.44 22.08
C TRP A 534 16.32 11.89 21.65
N THR A 535 16.86 12.12 20.45
CA THR A 535 17.18 13.48 19.99
C THR A 535 16.95 13.72 18.51
N ASN A 536 16.55 14.93 18.12
CA ASN A 536 16.32 15.32 16.73
C ASN A 536 15.31 14.41 16.03
N ASN A 537 14.25 13.97 16.71
CA ASN A 537 13.18 13.18 16.08
C ASN A 537 11.96 14.05 15.80
N VAL A 538 11.19 13.69 14.77
CA VAL A 538 9.94 14.35 14.41
C VAL A 538 8.78 13.37 14.55
N ALA A 539 7.82 13.75 15.38
CA ALA A 539 6.63 12.99 15.72
C ALA A 539 5.40 13.69 15.11
N ASP A 540 4.88 13.14 14.01
CA ASP A 540 3.76 13.69 13.25
C ASP A 540 2.48 12.88 13.49
N CYS A 541 1.52 13.50 14.17
CA CYS A 541 0.23 12.90 14.38
C CYS A 541 -0.84 13.98 14.55
N LYS A 542 -1.92 13.84 13.78
CA LYS A 542 -3.03 14.81 13.81
C LYS A 542 -4.18 14.38 14.72
N THR A 543 -4.19 13.12 15.17
CA THR A 543 -5.37 12.48 15.78
C THR A 543 -5.08 11.74 17.08
N CYS A 544 -3.85 11.81 17.59
CA CYS A 544 -3.46 11.16 18.84
C CYS A 544 -3.30 12.16 19.99
N ASP A 545 -3.24 11.62 21.20
CA ASP A 545 -3.23 12.29 22.49
C ASP A 545 -1.82 12.70 22.91
N ARG A 546 -0.81 11.97 22.45
CA ARG A 546 0.58 12.19 22.86
C ARG A 546 1.57 11.91 21.72
N SER A 547 2.69 12.62 21.69
CA SER A 547 3.75 12.41 20.69
C SER A 547 4.93 11.61 21.25
N PHE A 548 5.36 11.97 22.44
CA PHE A 548 6.40 11.27 23.20
C PHE A 548 5.80 10.75 24.50
N SER A 549 6.14 9.52 24.87
CA SER A 549 5.68 8.91 26.12
C SER A 549 6.82 8.21 26.85
N TRP A 550 6.79 8.32 28.18
CA TRP A 550 7.77 7.69 29.06
C TRP A 550 7.11 7.10 30.31
N TYR A 551 7.53 5.90 30.69
CA TYR A 551 7.05 5.21 31.89
C TYR A 551 8.20 4.84 32.83
N ASN A 552 8.03 5.16 34.12
CA ASN A 552 9.06 5.07 35.14
C ASN A 552 8.93 3.78 35.97
N LEU A 553 9.74 2.76 35.62
CA LEU A 553 10.18 1.71 36.56
C LEU A 553 11.63 1.35 36.23
N GLN A 554 12.53 1.49 37.22
CA GLN A 554 13.96 1.13 37.11
C GLN A 554 14.68 1.75 35.89
N THR A 555 14.31 2.99 35.56
CA THR A 555 14.91 3.78 34.48
C THR A 555 15.90 4.82 35.02
N GLY A 556 16.92 5.17 34.25
CA GLY A 556 17.96 6.13 34.66
C GLY A 556 18.82 6.60 33.48
N GLY A 557 19.24 7.87 33.48
CA GLY A 557 20.08 8.42 32.40
C GLY A 557 19.38 8.53 31.03
N VAL A 558 18.06 8.37 30.96
CA VAL A 558 17.29 8.56 29.73
C VAL A 558 17.14 10.04 29.44
N THR A 559 17.54 10.48 28.25
CA THR A 559 17.50 11.88 27.81
C THR A 559 16.58 12.05 26.62
N PHE A 560 15.64 12.99 26.70
CA PHE A 560 14.91 13.52 25.55
C PHE A 560 15.39 14.96 25.30
N SER A 561 15.93 15.24 24.11
CA SER A 561 16.48 16.56 23.80
C SER A 561 16.34 16.92 22.32
N THR A 562 15.81 18.11 22.04
CA THR A 562 15.69 18.66 20.68
C THR A 562 14.81 17.77 19.79
N ASN A 563 13.60 17.45 20.25
CA ASN A 563 12.61 16.72 19.44
C ASN A 563 11.46 17.63 19.04
N TYR A 564 10.79 17.31 17.94
CA TYR A 564 9.70 18.09 17.35
C TYR A 564 8.42 17.26 17.31
N ALA A 565 7.29 17.88 17.65
CA ALA A 565 5.98 17.23 17.58
C ALA A 565 4.87 18.23 17.28
N ASN A 566 3.77 17.76 16.68
CA ASN A 566 2.54 18.54 16.50
C ASN A 566 1.47 18.27 17.57
N VAL A 567 1.72 17.32 18.48
CA VAL A 567 0.91 17.00 19.66
C VAL A 567 1.80 17.01 20.89
N ASP A 568 1.24 17.38 22.04
CA ASP A 568 1.93 17.41 23.33
C ASP A 568 2.52 16.02 23.70
N GLY A 569 3.57 15.99 24.52
CA GLY A 569 4.10 14.75 25.08
C GLY A 569 3.47 14.43 26.44
N GLU A 570 3.49 13.17 26.87
CA GLU A 570 3.16 12.77 28.25
C GLU A 570 4.39 12.19 28.95
N PHE A 571 4.83 12.84 30.03
CA PHE A 571 5.94 12.39 30.86
C PHE A 571 5.44 12.17 32.28
N LYS A 572 5.17 10.91 32.65
CA LYS A 572 4.71 10.55 34.00
C LYS A 572 5.90 10.32 34.94
N ASP A 573 5.81 10.91 36.15
CA ASP A 573 6.69 10.75 37.32
C ASP A 573 8.19 11.04 37.12
N LEU A 574 8.58 12.32 37.25
CA LEU A 574 9.93 12.84 37.05
C LEU A 574 10.65 13.17 38.37
N PRO A 575 11.69 12.41 38.74
CA PRO A 575 12.83 13.01 39.44
C PRO A 575 14.16 12.95 38.66
N THR A 576 14.30 12.09 37.63
CA THR A 576 15.62 11.71 37.06
C THR A 576 15.79 11.85 35.54
N ALA A 577 14.74 12.18 34.78
CA ALA A 577 14.90 12.48 33.34
C ALA A 577 15.14 13.98 33.14
N THR A 578 16.28 14.33 32.53
CA THR A 578 16.56 15.68 32.06
C THR A 578 15.88 15.91 30.70
N ASN A 579 14.61 16.30 30.73
CA ASN A 579 13.95 16.80 29.53
C ASN A 579 14.45 18.23 29.28
N SER A 580 15.32 18.39 28.29
CA SER A 580 15.96 19.69 28.04
C SER A 580 15.23 20.53 27.01
N ASN A 581 14.54 19.96 26.01
CA ASN A 581 13.88 20.72 24.92
C ASN A 581 12.97 19.82 24.04
N LEU A 582 11.66 19.72 24.36
CA LEU A 582 10.65 19.24 23.40
C LEU A 582 10.00 20.46 22.74
N VAL A 583 10.12 20.58 21.42
CA VAL A 583 9.53 21.68 20.64
C VAL A 583 8.16 21.23 20.11
N ILE A 584 7.10 21.81 20.67
CA ILE A 584 5.72 21.56 20.24
C ILE A 584 5.32 22.59 19.19
N GLU A 585 5.09 22.15 17.95
CA GLU A 585 4.65 22.94 16.80
C GLU A 585 3.14 22.71 16.53
N LYS A 586 2.33 22.84 17.58
CA LYS A 586 0.86 22.64 17.52
C LYS A 586 0.22 23.69 16.60
N ASN A 587 -0.53 23.24 15.61
CA ASN A 587 -1.22 24.08 14.61
C ASN A 587 -0.30 24.95 13.73
N ALA A 588 0.99 24.64 13.63
CA ALA A 588 1.86 25.32 12.67
C ALA A 588 1.41 24.99 11.24
N PRO A 589 1.34 25.99 10.31
CA PRO A 589 0.94 25.74 8.93
C PRO A 589 1.94 24.86 8.17
N ALA A 590 3.20 24.80 8.65
CA ALA A 590 4.27 23.94 8.18
C ALA A 590 5.26 23.67 9.32
N TRP A 591 6.02 22.58 9.22
CA TRP A 591 7.13 22.26 10.14
C TRP A 591 8.24 23.31 10.06
N SER A 592 8.90 23.60 11.19
CA SER A 592 10.12 24.44 11.19
C SER A 592 11.19 23.85 10.29
N SER A 593 12.10 24.69 9.77
CA SER A 593 13.17 24.24 8.87
C SER A 593 14.05 23.13 9.49
N ALA A 594 14.21 23.14 10.81
CA ALA A 594 14.95 22.10 11.52
C ALA A 594 14.19 20.76 11.57
N ALA A 595 12.89 20.79 11.88
CA ALA A 595 12.02 19.61 11.79
C ALA A 595 11.93 19.09 10.35
N GLN A 596 11.74 19.97 9.37
CA GLN A 596 11.65 19.60 7.96
C GLN A 596 12.94 18.95 7.45
N ALA A 597 14.12 19.43 7.87
CA ALA A 597 15.40 18.79 7.52
C ALA A 597 15.52 17.36 8.07
N ILE A 598 14.94 17.08 9.25
CA ILE A 598 14.86 15.72 9.79
C ILE A 598 13.91 14.87 8.95
N ILE A 599 12.73 15.39 8.58
CA ILE A 599 11.76 14.69 7.73
C ILE A 599 12.39 14.32 6.38
N ASP A 600 13.04 15.27 5.72
CA ASP A 600 13.65 15.09 4.39
C ASP A 600 14.87 14.16 4.42
N GLY A 601 15.57 14.11 5.57
CA GLY A 601 16.71 13.25 5.81
C GLY A 601 16.37 11.83 6.29
N ALA A 602 15.11 11.58 6.66
CA ALA A 602 14.64 10.28 7.12
C ALA A 602 14.18 9.38 5.96
N GLY A 603 14.39 8.06 6.13
CA GLY A 603 14.08 7.06 5.11
C GLY A 603 15.26 6.79 4.19
N LEU A 604 14.98 6.32 2.98
CA LEU A 604 16.01 5.81 2.07
C LEU A 604 17.00 6.89 1.62
N GLN A 605 18.28 6.52 1.61
CA GLN A 605 19.32 7.31 0.94
C GLN A 605 19.09 7.34 -0.57
N PRO A 606 19.58 8.37 -1.30
CA PRO A 606 19.31 8.55 -2.72
C PRO A 606 19.57 7.31 -3.60
N ALA A 607 20.63 6.55 -3.32
CA ALA A 607 20.99 5.35 -4.07
C ALA A 607 19.96 4.20 -3.95
N TYR A 608 19.08 4.25 -2.95
CA TYR A 608 18.07 3.22 -2.68
C TYR A 608 16.63 3.69 -2.91
N ARG A 609 16.42 4.97 -3.24
CA ARG A 609 15.07 5.51 -3.50
C ARG A 609 14.32 4.83 -4.63
N TYR A 610 15.02 4.18 -5.56
CA TYR A 610 14.40 3.36 -6.61
C TYR A 610 13.51 2.23 -6.04
N LEU A 611 13.78 1.77 -4.82
CA LEU A 611 12.98 0.75 -4.15
C LEU A 611 11.54 1.23 -3.93
N LEU A 612 11.32 2.53 -3.64
CA LEU A 612 9.98 3.16 -3.46
C LEU A 612 9.04 2.98 -4.65
N ASN A 613 9.57 2.80 -5.85
CA ASN A 613 8.79 2.65 -7.08
C ASN A 613 8.53 1.18 -7.44
N GLY A 614 9.07 0.24 -6.67
CA GLY A 614 9.03 -1.19 -6.97
C GLY A 614 8.16 -2.00 -6.01
N PHE A 615 7.14 -1.43 -5.36
CA PHE A 615 6.19 -2.17 -4.50
C PHE A 615 5.02 -2.74 -5.30
N GLY A 616 4.67 -4.00 -5.04
CA GLY A 616 3.61 -4.69 -5.77
C GLY A 616 4.12 -5.42 -7.03
N ALA A 617 3.23 -6.22 -7.61
CA ALA A 617 3.51 -7.19 -8.66
C ALA A 617 4.16 -6.59 -9.92
N ASP A 618 5.47 -6.70 -10.04
CA ASP A 618 6.12 -6.74 -11.35
C ASP A 618 6.33 -8.21 -11.74
N VAL A 619 5.36 -8.77 -12.47
CA VAL A 619 5.46 -9.49 -13.77
C VAL A 619 4.25 -10.42 -13.96
N TYR A 620 3.07 -9.82 -14.12
CA TYR A 620 2.27 -9.99 -15.34
C TYR A 620 1.94 -8.59 -15.89
N ASP A 621 2.97 -7.80 -16.16
CA ASP A 621 2.97 -6.94 -17.35
C ASP A 621 4.41 -6.66 -17.78
N LYS A 622 4.69 -6.85 -19.06
CA LYS A 622 5.89 -6.30 -19.69
C LYS A 622 5.55 -4.86 -20.10
N SER A 623 5.86 -3.89 -19.26
CA SER A 623 5.92 -2.50 -19.68
C SER A 623 7.17 -1.81 -19.10
N PRO A 624 8.09 -1.28 -19.93
CA PRO A 624 9.22 -0.47 -19.46
C PRO A 624 8.65 0.85 -18.93
N VAL A 625 9.10 1.28 -17.73
CA VAL A 625 8.75 2.56 -17.02
C VAL A 625 7.62 3.29 -17.73
N PRO A 626 6.33 3.06 -17.40
CA PRO A 626 5.27 2.97 -18.38
C PRO A 626 5.44 3.99 -19.50
N GLU A 627 6.02 3.51 -20.62
CA GLU A 627 5.54 3.93 -21.92
C GLU A 627 4.03 3.75 -21.82
N ILE A 628 3.26 4.83 -21.87
CA ILE A 628 1.81 4.73 -21.97
C ILE A 628 1.52 4.01 -23.27
N LYS A 629 1.30 2.71 -23.19
CA LYS A 629 0.54 1.95 -24.17
C LYS A 629 -0.74 1.49 -23.51
N LYS A 630 -1.75 2.36 -23.68
CA LYS A 630 -3.18 2.08 -23.64
C LYS A 630 -3.59 1.00 -22.63
N ILE A 631 -3.59 1.37 -21.34
CA ILE A 631 -4.61 0.81 -20.44
C ILE A 631 -5.95 1.15 -21.09
N GLN A 632 -6.80 0.17 -21.35
CA GLN A 632 -8.21 0.45 -21.61
C GLN A 632 -8.78 1.05 -20.33
N TRP A 633 -8.85 2.37 -20.37
CA TRP A 633 -9.33 3.32 -19.38
C TRP A 633 -10.71 2.91 -18.85
N SER A 634 -10.84 2.66 -17.55
CA SER A 634 -12.17 2.50 -16.96
C SER A 634 -12.87 3.86 -16.95
N ASN A 635 -14.11 3.90 -17.44
CA ASN A 635 -14.94 5.10 -17.50
C ASN A 635 -15.51 5.52 -16.12
N GLU A 636 -15.10 4.83 -15.05
CA GLU A 636 -15.73 4.87 -13.71
C GLU A 636 -15.68 6.26 -13.05
N LEU A 637 -14.58 7.01 -13.22
CA LEU A 637 -14.47 8.37 -12.66
C LEU A 637 -15.50 9.36 -13.26
N PHE A 638 -15.91 9.13 -14.51
CA PHE A 638 -16.81 10.01 -15.25
C PHE A 638 -18.26 9.50 -15.25
N SER A 639 -18.52 8.25 -14.80
CA SER A 639 -19.87 7.65 -14.73
C SER A 639 -20.55 7.82 -13.37
N ASP A 640 -19.78 7.97 -12.29
CA ASP A 640 -20.29 7.81 -10.92
C ASP A 640 -20.58 9.12 -10.19
N LEU A 641 -20.25 10.28 -10.81
CA LEU A 641 -20.39 11.60 -10.19
C LEU A 641 -21.50 12.42 -10.85
N VAL A 642 -22.22 13.23 -10.05
CA VAL A 642 -23.20 14.19 -10.54
C VAL A 642 -22.53 15.12 -11.57
N SER A 643 -23.07 15.19 -12.78
CA SER A 643 -22.47 16.00 -13.84
C SER A 643 -23.03 17.42 -13.85
N LYS A 644 -22.16 18.44 -13.73
CA LYS A 644 -22.53 19.85 -13.90
C LYS A 644 -22.13 20.34 -15.29
N ARG A 645 -23.03 21.12 -15.91
CA ARG A 645 -22.82 21.73 -17.24
C ARG A 645 -22.43 23.19 -17.09
N VAL A 646 -21.58 23.66 -17.99
CA VAL A 646 -21.25 25.09 -18.12
C VAL A 646 -22.20 25.72 -19.14
N SER A 647 -23.02 26.69 -18.72
CA SER A 647 -23.94 27.43 -19.60
C SER A 647 -23.60 28.92 -19.64
N PHE A 648 -23.60 29.54 -20.83
CA PHE A 648 -23.29 30.96 -21.03
C PHE A 648 -24.54 31.80 -21.34
N THR A 649 -25.69 31.43 -20.78
CA THR A 649 -27.00 32.00 -21.11
C THR A 649 -27.26 33.39 -20.54
N LYS A 650 -26.69 33.75 -19.38
CA LYS A 650 -26.88 35.07 -18.75
C LYS A 650 -25.55 35.65 -18.27
N SER A 651 -25.37 36.96 -18.37
CA SER A 651 -24.16 37.67 -17.91
C SER A 651 -23.95 37.62 -16.40
N THR A 652 -24.97 37.18 -15.64
CA THR A 652 -24.92 36.95 -14.19
C THR A 652 -24.24 35.63 -13.81
N ASP A 653 -24.12 34.69 -14.74
CA ASP A 653 -23.62 33.32 -14.49
C ASP A 653 -22.09 33.25 -14.44
N TYR A 654 -21.40 34.38 -14.69
CA TYR A 654 -19.95 34.45 -14.64
C TYR A 654 -19.44 35.86 -14.33
N TYR A 655 -18.31 35.94 -13.63
CA TYR A 655 -17.51 37.14 -13.45
C TYR A 655 -16.47 37.28 -14.56
N ARG A 656 -16.18 38.53 -14.93
CA ARG A 656 -15.21 38.89 -15.98
C ARG A 656 -14.03 39.63 -15.38
N LYS A 657 -12.81 39.19 -15.70
CA LYS A 657 -11.58 39.97 -15.48
C LYS A 657 -10.87 40.20 -16.83
N ARG A 658 -10.76 41.47 -17.28
CA ARG A 658 -10.08 41.83 -18.53
C ARG A 658 -8.65 42.30 -18.25
N TRP A 659 -7.66 41.74 -18.95
CA TRP A 659 -6.28 42.26 -18.99
C TRP A 659 -5.79 42.55 -20.41
N GLY A 660 -6.68 42.97 -21.30
CA GLY A 660 -6.32 43.39 -22.67
C GLY A 660 -6.82 42.51 -23.81
N GLY A 661 -7.66 41.50 -23.53
CA GLY A 661 -8.32 40.70 -24.57
C GLY A 661 -9.82 40.96 -24.74
N VAL A 662 -10.38 40.32 -25.77
CA VAL A 662 -11.76 40.45 -26.24
C VAL A 662 -12.49 39.13 -25.97
N TYR A 663 -13.77 39.21 -25.58
CA TYR A 663 -14.65 38.04 -25.68
C TYR A 663 -15.91 38.40 -26.44
N THR A 664 -16.54 37.39 -27.02
CA THR A 664 -17.83 37.50 -27.71
C THR A 664 -18.71 36.33 -27.27
N LEU A 665 -19.96 36.62 -26.92
CA LEU A 665 -20.99 35.62 -26.65
C LEU A 665 -21.84 35.45 -27.91
N SER A 666 -22.08 34.21 -28.31
CA SER A 666 -22.98 33.88 -29.42
C SER A 666 -23.58 32.50 -29.21
N GLN A 667 -24.91 32.38 -29.25
CA GLN A 667 -25.63 31.09 -29.23
C GLN A 667 -25.21 30.14 -28.10
N GLY A 668 -25.11 30.61 -26.85
CA GLY A 668 -24.73 29.77 -25.70
C GLY A 668 -23.25 29.36 -25.69
N ALA A 669 -22.45 29.90 -26.61
CA ALA A 669 -21.01 29.75 -26.66
C ALA A 669 -20.29 31.07 -26.38
N MET A 670 -19.07 30.96 -25.89
CA MET A 670 -18.22 32.05 -25.49
C MET A 670 -16.87 31.94 -26.19
N LYS A 671 -16.53 32.93 -27.01
CA LYS A 671 -15.21 33.07 -27.63
C LYS A 671 -14.37 34.05 -26.82
N MET A 672 -13.17 33.66 -26.43
CA MET A 672 -12.19 34.51 -25.75
C MET A 672 -10.94 34.64 -26.62
N THR A 673 -10.40 35.86 -26.80
CA THR A 673 -9.21 36.16 -27.60
C THR A 673 -8.29 37.09 -26.83
N SER A 674 -7.02 36.72 -26.69
CA SER A 674 -6.01 37.49 -25.95
C SER A 674 -4.84 37.89 -26.86
N PRO A 675 -4.79 39.14 -27.35
CA PRO A 675 -3.72 39.60 -28.23
C PRO A 675 -2.40 39.91 -27.48
N THR A 676 -2.45 40.26 -26.19
CA THR A 676 -1.29 40.71 -25.40
C THR A 676 -1.22 40.07 -24.01
N PHE A 677 -2.23 40.28 -23.16
CA PHE A 677 -2.36 39.69 -21.82
C PHE A 677 -3.78 39.14 -21.61
N GLY A 678 -3.87 38.02 -20.88
CA GLY A 678 -5.01 37.09 -20.88
C GLY A 678 -6.41 37.71 -20.77
N SER A 679 -7.40 37.02 -21.35
CA SER A 679 -8.81 37.18 -20.96
C SER A 679 -9.18 36.06 -20.00
N ALA A 680 -9.82 36.37 -18.87
CA ALA A 680 -10.36 35.37 -17.95
C ALA A 680 -11.85 35.54 -17.72
N ILE A 681 -12.53 34.40 -17.64
CA ILE A 681 -13.93 34.30 -17.28
C ILE A 681 -14.04 33.28 -16.15
N ILE A 682 -14.70 33.69 -15.07
CA ILE A 682 -14.84 32.93 -13.83
C ILE A 682 -16.31 32.59 -13.68
N PHE A 683 -16.65 31.31 -13.60
CA PHE A 683 -18.06 30.89 -13.52
C PHE A 683 -18.61 31.10 -12.11
N ARG A 684 -19.75 31.81 -11.99
CA ARG A 684 -20.43 32.09 -10.72
C ARG A 684 -21.50 31.05 -10.48
N GLY A 685 -21.43 30.37 -9.33
CA GLY A 685 -22.48 29.45 -8.89
C GLY A 685 -22.18 27.97 -9.03
N ALA A 686 -20.92 27.57 -9.19
CA ALA A 686 -20.56 26.16 -9.08
C ALA A 686 -19.36 26.00 -8.16
N ILE A 687 -19.70 25.58 -6.94
CA ILE A 687 -18.80 25.09 -5.91
C ILE A 687 -18.46 23.66 -6.34
N PHE A 688 -17.28 23.47 -6.95
CA PHE A 688 -16.80 22.21 -7.50
C PHE A 688 -15.99 21.45 -6.47
N GLU A 689 -16.52 20.32 -6.01
CA GLU A 689 -15.86 19.45 -5.03
C GLU A 689 -15.76 18.04 -5.59
N ASN A 690 -16.81 17.23 -5.47
CA ASN A 690 -16.79 15.80 -5.79
C ASN A 690 -17.65 15.53 -7.02
N GLU A 691 -17.29 16.13 -8.16
CA GLU A 691 -18.13 16.12 -9.35
C GLU A 691 -17.35 16.21 -10.67
N THR A 692 -18.04 15.91 -11.77
CA THR A 692 -17.53 16.06 -13.13
C THR A 692 -18.18 17.26 -13.83
N ILE A 693 -17.34 18.15 -14.36
CA ILE A 693 -17.73 19.31 -15.14
C ILE A 693 -17.59 18.98 -16.62
N ARG A 694 -18.63 19.24 -17.41
CA ARG A 694 -18.62 18.99 -18.86
C ARG A 694 -18.83 20.29 -19.65
N PHE A 695 -18.01 20.51 -20.68
CA PHE A 695 -18.18 21.60 -21.63
C PHE A 695 -17.51 21.27 -22.96
N ASN A 696 -18.00 21.81 -24.07
CA ASN A 696 -17.31 21.76 -25.34
C ASN A 696 -16.26 22.88 -25.39
N ALA A 697 -15.06 22.60 -25.88
CA ALA A 697 -14.06 23.62 -26.14
C ALA A 697 -13.35 23.45 -27.48
N LEU A 698 -13.10 24.58 -28.15
CA LEU A 698 -12.16 24.67 -29.26
C LEU A 698 -11.03 25.60 -28.85
N PHE A 699 -9.82 25.05 -28.76
CA PHE A 699 -8.60 25.81 -28.56
C PHE A 699 -8.03 26.19 -29.93
N ASN A 700 -7.53 27.41 -30.12
CA ASN A 700 -6.92 27.83 -31.39
C ASN A 700 -5.40 28.10 -31.23
N GLU A 701 -4.63 27.71 -32.25
CA GLU A 701 -3.17 27.67 -32.23
C GLU A 701 -2.50 29.05 -32.23
N THR A 702 -1.55 29.24 -31.32
CA THR A 702 -0.27 29.90 -31.62
C THR A 702 0.86 29.18 -30.88
N ALA A 703 2.09 29.24 -31.42
CA ALA A 703 3.26 28.49 -30.90
C ALA A 703 3.64 28.85 -29.44
N THR A 704 3.07 29.91 -28.89
CA THR A 704 3.39 30.46 -27.57
C THR A 704 2.17 30.66 -26.66
N GLY A 705 0.96 30.39 -27.16
CA GLY A 705 -0.29 30.61 -26.43
C GLY A 705 -0.58 29.51 -25.41
N LYS A 706 -0.87 29.90 -24.17
CA LYS A 706 -1.24 29.00 -23.06
C LYS A 706 -2.73 29.13 -22.75
N GLN A 707 -3.49 28.06 -22.92
CA GLN A 707 -4.89 27.98 -22.46
C GLN A 707 -4.92 27.38 -21.05
N ILE A 708 -5.67 27.98 -20.14
CA ILE A 708 -5.70 27.56 -18.74
C ILE A 708 -7.13 27.29 -18.31
N ILE A 709 -7.33 26.14 -17.67
CA ILE A 709 -8.56 25.80 -16.98
C ILE A 709 -8.21 25.63 -15.51
N ALA A 710 -8.71 26.54 -14.68
CA ALA A 710 -8.49 26.51 -13.25
C ALA A 710 -9.75 26.03 -12.52
N PHE A 711 -9.62 25.18 -11.51
CA PHE A 711 -10.74 24.63 -10.76
C PHE A 711 -10.40 24.54 -9.27
N ARG A 712 -11.44 24.47 -8.43
CA ARG A 712 -11.35 24.62 -6.97
C ARG A 712 -10.67 25.92 -6.53
N ALA A 713 -10.94 27.00 -7.26
CA ALA A 713 -10.51 28.34 -6.84
C ALA A 713 -11.35 28.80 -5.64
N GLU A 714 -10.73 29.18 -4.54
CA GLU A 714 -11.47 29.58 -3.32
C GLU A 714 -12.21 30.92 -3.43
N ASN A 715 -11.81 31.79 -4.37
CA ASN A 715 -12.41 33.12 -4.53
C ASN A 715 -12.88 33.37 -5.97
N GLU A 716 -14.13 33.84 -6.13
CA GLU A 716 -14.75 34.13 -7.43
C GLU A 716 -14.13 35.31 -8.21
N THR A 717 -13.16 36.02 -7.62
CA THR A 717 -12.46 37.16 -8.24
C THR A 717 -10.95 36.95 -8.41
N GLN A 718 -10.41 35.82 -7.92
CA GLN A 718 -8.97 35.55 -7.95
C GLN A 718 -8.47 35.16 -9.34
N HIS A 719 -7.23 35.55 -9.67
CA HIS A 719 -6.57 35.13 -10.91
C HIS A 719 -6.06 33.67 -10.79
N TYR A 720 -5.95 32.92 -11.90
CA TYR A 720 -5.45 31.52 -11.89
C TYR A 720 -4.02 31.37 -11.30
N GLY A 721 -3.25 32.43 -11.32
CA GLY A 721 -1.90 32.53 -10.74
C GLY A 721 -1.86 32.93 -9.27
N GLU A 722 -2.99 33.32 -8.69
CA GLU A 722 -3.14 33.57 -7.25
C GLU A 722 -3.30 32.22 -6.51
N GLN A 723 -3.29 32.25 -5.17
CA GLN A 723 -3.29 31.06 -4.31
C GLN A 723 -4.54 30.17 -4.42
N ALA A 724 -4.44 28.96 -3.87
CA ALA A 724 -5.53 28.01 -3.67
C ALA A 724 -6.40 27.75 -4.93
N ASN A 725 -5.81 27.11 -5.94
CA ASN A 725 -6.52 26.53 -7.08
C ASN A 725 -5.67 25.45 -7.78
N TYR A 726 -6.33 24.53 -8.48
CA TYR A 726 -5.68 23.66 -9.46
C TYR A 726 -5.76 24.30 -10.85
N ASN A 727 -4.71 24.14 -11.65
CA ASN A 727 -4.60 24.70 -13.00
C ASN A 727 -4.14 23.64 -14.00
N VAL A 728 -4.97 23.35 -14.99
CA VAL A 728 -4.54 22.65 -16.20
C VAL A 728 -4.09 23.69 -17.23
N GLN A 729 -2.84 23.61 -17.67
CA GLN A 729 -2.28 24.42 -18.73
C GLN A 729 -2.17 23.57 -20.00
N ILE A 730 -2.85 24.01 -21.06
CA ILE A 730 -2.84 23.38 -22.37
C ILE A 730 -2.10 24.32 -23.32
N THR A 731 -1.08 23.81 -23.99
CA THR A 731 -0.35 24.50 -25.07
C THR A 731 -0.39 23.64 -26.32
N LYS A 732 0.05 24.19 -27.47
CA LYS A 732 0.02 23.51 -28.78
C LYS A 732 0.45 22.03 -28.72
N ASN A 733 1.45 21.71 -27.91
CA ASN A 733 2.02 20.36 -27.82
C ASN A 733 2.07 19.81 -26.39
N THR A 734 1.59 20.53 -25.37
CA THR A 734 1.72 20.08 -23.97
C THR A 734 0.47 20.23 -23.12
N ILE A 735 0.29 19.32 -22.17
CA ILE A 735 -0.65 19.42 -21.05
C ILE A 735 0.14 19.34 -19.75
N GLU A 736 -0.10 20.29 -18.85
CA GLU A 736 0.53 20.39 -17.53
C GLU A 736 -0.53 20.64 -16.46
N LEU A 737 -0.29 20.15 -15.25
CA LEU A 737 -1.14 20.31 -14.08
C LEU A 737 -0.33 20.93 -12.94
N PHE A 738 -0.83 22.06 -12.43
CA PHE A 738 -0.24 22.76 -11.30
C PHE A 738 -1.26 22.90 -10.19
N ARG A 739 -0.77 22.98 -8.95
CA ARG A 739 -1.54 23.46 -7.81
C ARG A 739 -0.92 24.76 -7.30
N ARG A 740 -1.73 25.80 -7.20
CA ARG A 740 -1.41 27.00 -6.42
C ARG A 740 -1.79 26.73 -4.98
N ASN A 741 -0.79 26.67 -4.12
CA ASN A 741 -0.94 26.40 -2.70
C ASN A 741 -1.60 27.60 -2.00
N HIS A 742 -2.14 27.41 -0.80
CA HIS A 742 -2.73 28.51 0.00
C HIS A 742 -1.74 29.64 0.33
N ASP A 743 -0.44 29.33 0.37
CA ASP A 743 0.64 30.30 0.59
C ASP A 743 1.08 31.05 -0.69
N GLY A 744 0.44 30.79 -1.83
CA GLY A 744 0.78 31.37 -3.13
C GLY A 744 1.91 30.67 -3.89
N SER A 745 2.58 29.69 -3.28
CA SER A 745 3.58 28.86 -3.96
C SER A 745 2.94 27.92 -4.99
N THR A 746 3.74 27.37 -5.89
CA THR A 746 3.25 26.46 -6.95
C THR A 746 3.86 25.08 -6.78
N THR A 747 2.99 24.07 -6.66
CA THR A 747 3.38 22.68 -6.81
C THR A 747 3.09 22.24 -8.23
N THR A 748 4.14 21.89 -8.98
CA THR A 748 4.00 21.27 -10.31
C THR A 748 3.65 19.80 -10.12
N LEU A 749 2.39 19.42 -10.37
CA LEU A 749 1.94 18.04 -10.25
C LEU A 749 2.31 17.25 -11.52
N ILE A 750 1.98 17.82 -12.68
CA ILE A 750 2.34 17.32 -14.00
C ILE A 750 3.03 18.44 -14.76
N GLY A 751 4.31 18.30 -15.08
CA GLY A 751 5.07 19.35 -15.77
C GLY A 751 6.56 19.08 -15.72
N THR A 752 7.39 20.07 -16.08
CA THR A 752 8.85 19.90 -15.97
C THR A 752 9.23 19.73 -14.50
N ASN A 753 9.82 18.57 -14.15
CA ASN A 753 10.08 18.13 -12.77
C ASN A 753 8.81 18.00 -11.90
N GLY A 754 7.69 17.61 -12.51
CA GLY A 754 6.43 17.42 -11.78
C GLY A 754 6.50 16.28 -10.77
N VAL A 755 5.91 16.50 -9.59
CA VAL A 755 6.00 15.56 -8.46
C VAL A 755 5.16 14.29 -8.65
N LEU A 756 4.17 14.32 -9.56
CA LEU A 756 3.40 13.12 -9.96
C LEU A 756 3.84 12.61 -11.33
N ARG A 757 4.10 13.52 -12.29
CA ARG A 757 4.47 13.15 -13.66
C ARG A 757 5.21 14.27 -14.39
N ASN A 758 6.03 13.90 -15.38
CA ASN A 758 6.60 14.86 -16.32
C ASN A 758 5.53 15.45 -17.27
N THR A 759 5.84 16.56 -17.94
CA THR A 759 4.98 17.23 -18.94
C THR A 759 4.40 16.23 -19.95
N ILE A 760 3.08 16.26 -20.16
CA ILE A 760 2.43 15.41 -21.17
C ILE A 760 2.60 16.09 -22.52
N THR A 761 3.16 15.38 -23.50
CA THR A 761 3.36 15.88 -24.88
C THR A 761 2.43 15.19 -25.88
N TYR A 762 2.02 15.89 -26.93
CA TYR A 762 1.19 15.34 -28.01
C TYR A 762 1.50 15.97 -29.36
N THR A 763 1.24 15.22 -30.44
CA THR A 763 1.71 15.49 -31.82
C THR A 763 0.68 16.18 -32.73
N SER A 764 -0.28 16.90 -32.15
CA SER A 764 -1.41 17.63 -32.78
C SER A 764 -2.73 16.86 -32.94
N GLY A 765 -3.86 17.57 -32.80
CA GLY A 765 -5.23 17.04 -32.90
C GLY A 765 -6.24 17.71 -31.94
N LEU A 766 -5.79 18.28 -30.81
CA LEU A 766 -6.69 18.95 -29.85
C LEU A 766 -7.22 20.33 -30.32
N TYR A 767 -6.71 20.86 -31.44
CA TYR A 767 -6.96 22.22 -31.93
C TYR A 767 -7.72 22.28 -33.27
N THR A 768 -8.06 21.13 -33.87
CA THR A 768 -8.64 21.08 -35.23
C THR A 768 -10.17 21.13 -35.25
N SER A 769 -10.83 20.85 -34.12
CA SER A 769 -12.28 20.88 -33.97
C SER A 769 -12.67 21.05 -32.50
N SER A 770 -13.93 21.43 -32.25
CA SER A 770 -14.48 21.44 -30.88
C SER A 770 -14.46 20.04 -30.28
N GLN A 771 -14.07 19.92 -29.02
CA GLN A 771 -13.99 18.66 -28.28
C GLN A 771 -14.80 18.76 -26.99
N LEU A 772 -15.44 17.66 -26.57
CA LEU A 772 -16.00 17.54 -25.23
C LEU A 772 -14.84 17.48 -24.22
N ILE A 773 -14.86 18.36 -23.24
CA ILE A 773 -13.92 18.40 -22.13
C ILE A 773 -14.66 17.99 -20.86
N GLU A 774 -14.05 17.08 -20.10
CA GLU A 774 -14.56 16.66 -18.81
C GLU A 774 -13.46 16.80 -17.76
N ILE A 775 -13.72 17.62 -16.75
CA ILE A 775 -12.83 17.79 -15.59
C ILE A 775 -13.54 17.22 -14.38
N SER A 776 -12.92 16.23 -13.75
CA SER A 776 -13.46 15.56 -12.57
C SER A 776 -12.57 15.81 -11.37
N THR A 777 -13.16 16.11 -10.22
CA THR A 777 -12.45 16.09 -8.94
C THR A 777 -13.20 15.24 -7.93
N GLN A 778 -12.47 14.50 -7.10
CA GLN A 778 -13.05 13.70 -6.03
C GLN A 778 -12.12 13.69 -4.82
N ASN A 779 -12.62 14.14 -3.67
CA ASN A 779 -11.95 14.00 -2.38
C ASN A 779 -11.85 12.51 -2.05
N GLN A 780 -10.62 12.07 -1.80
CA GLN A 780 -10.26 10.74 -1.39
C GLN A 780 -9.68 10.81 0.03
N THR A 781 -9.65 9.70 0.73
CA THR A 781 -9.10 9.63 2.10
C THR A 781 -7.67 10.18 2.21
N ILE A 782 -6.89 10.12 1.13
CA ILE A 782 -5.46 10.47 1.12
C ILE A 782 -5.10 11.63 0.18
N GLY A 783 -6.08 12.29 -0.46
CA GLY A 783 -5.79 13.32 -1.46
C GLY A 783 -7.00 13.73 -2.28
N VAL A 784 -6.77 14.42 -3.40
CA VAL A 784 -7.81 14.78 -4.36
C VAL A 784 -7.55 14.08 -5.68
N LYS A 785 -8.45 13.19 -6.10
CA LYS A 785 -8.42 12.61 -7.43
C LYS A 785 -8.82 13.67 -8.45
N ILE A 786 -8.03 13.83 -9.51
CA ILE A 786 -8.18 14.84 -10.56
C ILE A 786 -8.18 14.10 -11.91
N GLY A 787 -9.27 14.26 -12.65
CA GLY A 787 -9.45 13.74 -14.00
C GLY A 787 -9.57 14.86 -15.04
N LEU A 788 -8.97 14.66 -16.21
CA LEU A 788 -9.20 15.46 -17.42
C LEU A 788 -9.39 14.50 -18.60
N ARG A 789 -10.55 14.56 -19.24
CA ARG A 789 -10.83 13.88 -20.51
C ARG A 789 -11.14 14.92 -21.59
N ILE A 790 -10.60 14.70 -22.79
CA ILE A 790 -10.82 15.52 -23.98
C ILE A 790 -11.20 14.59 -25.14
N GLY A 791 -12.41 14.76 -25.67
CA GLY A 791 -13.04 13.77 -26.53
C GLY A 791 -13.14 12.43 -25.79
N ASP A 792 -12.75 11.35 -26.47
CA ASP A 792 -12.73 10.00 -25.88
C ASP A 792 -11.41 9.67 -25.15
N THR A 793 -10.50 10.65 -25.02
CA THR A 793 -9.16 10.43 -24.46
C THR A 793 -9.03 11.03 -23.06
N THR A 794 -8.71 10.19 -22.07
CA THR A 794 -8.31 10.64 -20.72
C THR A 794 -6.86 11.09 -20.73
N TRP A 795 -6.61 12.35 -20.41
CA TRP A 795 -5.29 12.98 -20.40
C TRP A 795 -4.70 13.07 -19.00
N ILE A 796 -5.54 13.29 -17.98
CA ILE A 796 -5.14 13.30 -16.57
C ILE A 796 -6.08 12.35 -15.83
N ASP A 797 -5.50 11.46 -15.02
CA ASP A 797 -6.18 10.69 -13.98
C ASP A 797 -5.13 10.43 -12.88
N VAL A 798 -5.09 11.34 -11.91
CA VAL A 798 -4.07 11.33 -10.84
C VAL A 798 -4.72 11.63 -9.50
N VAL A 799 -4.08 11.21 -8.41
CA VAL A 799 -4.47 11.64 -7.06
C VAL A 799 -3.40 12.58 -6.55
N ASP A 800 -3.75 13.85 -6.33
CA ASP A 800 -2.88 14.78 -5.61
C ASP A 800 -2.92 14.44 -4.12
N THR A 801 -1.91 13.68 -3.69
CA THR A 801 -1.65 13.35 -2.29
C THR A 801 -0.58 14.25 -1.67
N THR A 802 -0.11 15.26 -2.40
CA THR A 802 1.02 16.09 -1.95
C THR A 802 0.58 17.10 -0.90
N PRO A 803 1.41 17.42 0.12
CA PRO A 803 1.00 18.29 1.22
C PRO A 803 0.39 19.60 0.74
N GLY A 804 -0.80 19.96 1.22
CA GLY A 804 -1.52 21.16 0.78
C GLY A 804 -2.48 20.94 -0.40
N TYR A 805 -2.89 19.70 -0.69
CA TYR A 805 -3.94 19.43 -1.68
C TYR A 805 -5.25 20.10 -1.30
N LEU A 806 -5.99 20.61 -2.29
CA LEU A 806 -7.12 21.51 -2.05
C LEU A 806 -8.41 20.71 -1.99
N THR A 807 -8.85 20.30 -0.81
CA THR A 807 -10.11 19.55 -0.61
C THR A 807 -11.36 20.41 -0.67
N ASN A 808 -11.21 21.70 -0.40
CA ASN A 808 -12.33 22.64 -0.40
C ASN A 808 -12.93 22.75 -1.80
N ALA A 809 -14.24 22.85 -1.80
CA ALA A 809 -14.98 23.13 -3.00
C ALA A 809 -14.71 24.57 -3.48
N GLY A 810 -14.66 24.80 -4.80
CA GLY A 810 -14.31 26.13 -5.33
C GLY A 810 -14.73 26.36 -6.77
N PHE A 811 -14.43 27.54 -7.30
CA PHE A 811 -14.89 28.04 -8.59
C PHE A 811 -14.07 27.48 -9.77
N LEU A 812 -14.68 27.49 -10.96
CA LEU A 812 -14.07 27.17 -12.25
C LEU A 812 -13.75 28.45 -13.02
N MET A 813 -12.57 28.50 -13.63
CA MET A 813 -12.10 29.63 -14.41
C MET A 813 -11.51 29.18 -15.72
N PHE A 814 -11.77 29.95 -16.76
CA PHE A 814 -11.20 29.78 -18.08
C PHE A 814 -10.34 30.98 -18.43
N ASN A 815 -9.14 30.73 -18.96
CA ASN A 815 -8.25 31.78 -19.40
C ASN A 815 -7.62 31.43 -20.76
N ALA A 816 -7.80 32.33 -21.73
CA ALA A 816 -7.05 32.32 -22.98
C ALA A 816 -5.78 33.15 -22.76
N GLY A 817 -4.70 32.54 -22.26
CA GLY A 817 -3.54 33.17 -21.63
C GLY A 817 -2.68 34.11 -22.48
N LYS A 818 -1.40 34.21 -22.12
CA LYS A 818 -0.44 35.16 -22.74
C LYS A 818 -0.11 34.71 -24.17
N LEU A 819 -0.04 35.66 -25.11
CA LEU A 819 0.35 35.49 -26.52
C LEU A 819 -0.71 34.80 -27.42
N THR A 820 -1.54 35.62 -28.07
CA THR A 820 -2.39 35.30 -29.25
C THR A 820 -3.20 33.99 -29.22
N GLY A 821 -3.80 33.63 -28.08
CA GLY A 821 -4.69 32.46 -27.99
C GLY A 821 -6.18 32.80 -28.22
N THR A 822 -6.93 31.89 -28.87
CA THR A 822 -8.41 31.90 -28.86
C THR A 822 -8.94 30.64 -28.18
N MET A 823 -9.93 30.78 -27.30
CA MET A 823 -10.66 29.67 -26.69
C MET A 823 -12.16 29.87 -26.92
N TYR A 824 -12.83 28.86 -27.47
CA TYR A 824 -14.28 28.79 -27.51
C TYR A 824 -14.74 27.79 -26.46
N ILE A 825 -15.82 28.12 -25.76
CA ILE A 825 -16.41 27.26 -24.73
C ILE A 825 -17.92 27.28 -24.90
N SER A 826 -18.58 26.14 -24.83
CA SER A 826 -20.04 26.04 -24.88
C SER A 826 -20.54 24.87 -24.03
N ASP A 827 -21.84 24.84 -23.76
CA ASP A 827 -22.50 23.67 -23.18
C ASP A 827 -22.21 22.42 -24.06
N PRO A 828 -21.99 21.23 -23.47
CA PRO A 828 -21.80 19.96 -24.20
C PRO A 828 -22.84 19.66 -25.29
N GLU A 829 -24.08 20.13 -25.12
CA GLU A 829 -25.17 19.93 -26.09
C GLU A 829 -25.18 20.99 -27.20
N THR A 830 -24.36 22.03 -27.08
CA THR A 830 -24.16 23.04 -28.12
C THR A 830 -23.10 22.51 -29.10
N ILE A 831 -23.56 22.02 -30.26
CA ILE A 831 -22.68 21.56 -31.33
C ILE A 831 -22.07 22.77 -32.04
N LEU A 832 -20.75 22.89 -32.00
CA LEU A 832 -20.03 23.83 -32.86
C LEU A 832 -19.92 23.23 -34.27
N GLY A 833 -20.88 23.59 -35.12
CA GLY A 833 -20.89 23.26 -36.55
C GLY A 833 -21.51 21.90 -36.87
N THR A 834 -22.57 21.96 -37.67
CA THR A 834 -23.43 20.88 -38.22
C THR A 834 -24.61 20.44 -37.34
N ASP A 835 -25.79 20.77 -37.86
CA ASP A 835 -27.14 20.47 -37.37
C ASP A 835 -27.35 18.98 -37.06
N ASN A 836 -27.81 18.66 -35.85
CA ASN A 836 -28.91 17.71 -35.57
C ASN A 836 -29.13 17.58 -34.04
N LYS A 837 -30.30 18.05 -33.56
CA LYS A 837 -30.67 18.13 -32.13
C LYS A 837 -31.40 16.88 -31.63
N LYS A 838 -31.06 16.41 -30.43
CA LYS A 838 -31.95 15.70 -29.49
C LYS A 838 -31.64 16.21 -28.08
N THR A 839 -32.63 16.76 -27.38
CA THR A 839 -32.52 17.30 -26.01
C THR A 839 -33.52 16.58 -25.12
N ASP A 840 -33.06 15.70 -24.24
CA ASP A 840 -33.92 15.05 -23.23
C ASP A 840 -34.17 16.02 -22.05
N ILE A 841 -35.43 16.40 -21.83
CA ILE A 841 -35.89 17.04 -20.58
C ILE A 841 -36.67 15.99 -19.80
N GLU A 842 -36.27 15.70 -18.55
CA GLU A 842 -37.09 14.93 -17.60
C GLU A 842 -38.01 15.88 -16.81
N SER A 843 -39.31 15.65 -16.87
CA SER A 843 -40.31 16.35 -16.03
C SER A 843 -41.24 15.35 -15.36
N VAL A 844 -41.43 15.49 -14.04
CA VAL A 844 -42.31 14.67 -13.20
C VAL A 844 -43.70 15.32 -13.15
N LEU A 845 -44.74 14.58 -13.52
CA LEU A 845 -46.14 15.02 -13.38
C LEU A 845 -46.66 14.64 -11.99
N TYR A 846 -47.11 15.62 -11.20
CA TYR A 846 -47.88 15.36 -9.97
C TYR A 846 -49.39 15.58 -10.21
N PRO A 847 -50.27 14.72 -9.68
CA PRO A 847 -51.71 14.94 -9.78
C PRO A 847 -52.16 16.09 -8.88
N ASN A 848 -52.76 17.13 -9.46
CA ASN A 848 -53.55 18.12 -8.72
C ASN A 848 -55.01 17.63 -8.64
N PRO A 849 -55.63 17.48 -7.45
CA PRO A 849 -56.94 16.84 -7.29
C PRO A 849 -58.13 17.49 -8.00
N SER A 850 -58.02 18.74 -8.47
CA SER A 850 -59.15 19.46 -9.07
C SER A 850 -59.11 19.63 -10.60
N ASP A 851 -58.00 19.37 -11.28
CA ASP A 851 -57.85 19.75 -12.71
C ASP A 851 -57.05 18.78 -13.62
N GLY A 852 -56.60 17.63 -13.11
CA GLY A 852 -55.83 16.64 -13.89
C GLY A 852 -54.37 17.03 -14.17
N TYR A 853 -53.61 16.13 -14.83
CA TYR A 853 -52.17 16.28 -15.07
C TYR A 853 -51.87 17.38 -16.10
N ARG A 854 -51.04 18.38 -15.75
CA ARG A 854 -50.57 19.42 -16.68
C ARG A 854 -49.05 19.50 -16.71
N LEU A 855 -48.51 19.60 -17.92
CA LEU A 855 -47.09 19.81 -18.19
C LEU A 855 -46.89 21.26 -18.62
N HIS A 856 -45.98 21.97 -17.96
CA HIS A 856 -45.62 23.33 -18.34
C HIS A 856 -44.29 23.33 -19.08
N LEU A 857 -44.33 23.71 -20.35
CA LEU A 857 -43.17 23.80 -21.23
C LEU A 857 -42.87 25.27 -21.51
N ASN A 858 -41.78 25.77 -20.94
CA ASN A 858 -41.26 27.11 -21.23
C ASN A 858 -40.34 27.04 -22.42
N VAL A 859 -40.83 27.45 -23.58
CA VAL A 859 -40.04 27.57 -24.81
C VAL A 859 -40.37 28.91 -25.47
N ASP A 860 -39.34 29.62 -25.89
CA ASP A 860 -39.48 30.95 -26.47
C ASP A 860 -40.13 30.92 -27.88
N GLU A 861 -40.16 29.74 -28.49
CA GLU A 861 -40.62 29.51 -29.86
C GLU A 861 -42.12 29.26 -29.98
N LEU A 862 -42.66 29.54 -31.16
CA LEU A 862 -44.05 29.20 -31.46
C LEU A 862 -44.17 27.71 -31.80
N LEU A 863 -44.81 26.93 -30.94
CA LEU A 863 -45.06 25.52 -31.19
C LEU A 863 -46.26 25.37 -32.12
N THR A 864 -46.05 24.68 -33.24
CA THR A 864 -47.08 24.42 -34.26
C THR A 864 -47.80 23.10 -34.00
N LYS A 865 -47.17 22.14 -33.32
CA LYS A 865 -47.78 20.85 -32.97
C LYS A 865 -47.15 20.27 -31.71
N VAL A 866 -47.96 19.63 -30.86
CA VAL A 866 -47.46 18.88 -29.70
C VAL A 866 -48.19 17.54 -29.61
N GLU A 867 -47.43 16.45 -29.43
CA GLU A 867 -47.93 15.09 -29.29
C GLU A 867 -47.26 14.40 -28.10
N LEU A 868 -48.02 13.69 -27.27
CA LEU A 868 -47.44 12.81 -26.26
C LEU A 868 -47.48 11.37 -26.80
N VAL A 869 -46.37 10.64 -26.70
CA VAL A 869 -46.28 9.26 -27.17
C VAL A 869 -45.71 8.34 -26.10
N ASP A 870 -46.10 7.06 -26.06
CA ASP A 870 -45.41 6.08 -25.23
C ASP A 870 -44.20 5.46 -25.95
N ALA A 871 -43.48 4.56 -25.27
CA ALA A 871 -42.32 3.85 -25.82
C ALA A 871 -42.67 2.96 -27.04
N SER A 872 -43.93 2.58 -27.23
CA SER A 872 -44.40 1.83 -28.41
C SER A 872 -44.74 2.75 -29.60
N GLY A 873 -44.72 4.07 -29.40
CA GLY A 873 -45.06 5.07 -30.41
C GLY A 873 -46.55 5.40 -30.49
N LYS A 874 -47.38 4.88 -29.58
CA LYS A 874 -48.82 5.22 -29.52
C LYS A 874 -48.99 6.68 -29.11
N VAL A 875 -49.79 7.42 -29.87
CA VAL A 875 -50.04 8.86 -29.64
C VAL A 875 -51.22 9.07 -28.69
N TYR A 876 -51.02 9.93 -27.70
CA TYR A 876 -52.01 10.36 -26.73
C TYR A 876 -52.39 11.82 -27.02
N PRO A 877 -53.69 12.12 -27.21
CA PRO A 877 -54.14 13.47 -27.53
C PRO A 877 -53.93 14.42 -26.35
N VAL A 878 -53.42 15.62 -26.63
CA VAL A 878 -53.19 16.68 -25.65
C VAL A 878 -53.94 17.95 -26.03
N SER A 879 -54.31 18.77 -25.06
CA SER A 879 -54.66 20.18 -25.27
C SER A 879 -53.48 21.07 -24.90
N MET A 880 -53.26 22.12 -25.67
CA MET A 880 -52.15 23.06 -25.46
C MET A 880 -52.69 24.49 -25.39
N THR A 881 -52.33 25.24 -24.35
CA THR A 881 -52.60 26.68 -24.22
C THR A 881 -51.31 27.43 -23.96
N ARG A 882 -51.17 28.64 -24.51
CA ARG A 882 -49.97 29.48 -24.34
C ARG A 882 -50.31 30.74 -23.56
N GLN A 883 -49.59 31.00 -22.47
CA GLN A 883 -49.72 32.23 -21.68
C GLN A 883 -48.33 32.71 -21.25
N ALA A 884 -48.00 33.98 -21.50
CA ALA A 884 -46.74 34.61 -21.10
C ALA A 884 -45.45 33.83 -21.46
N GLY A 885 -45.45 33.14 -22.61
CA GLY A 885 -44.29 32.35 -23.07
C GLY A 885 -44.24 30.91 -22.57
N THR A 886 -45.18 30.50 -21.72
CA THR A 886 -45.32 29.12 -21.24
C THR A 886 -46.42 28.40 -21.99
N TYR A 887 -46.14 27.18 -22.47
CA TYR A 887 -47.15 26.26 -22.97
C TYR A 887 -47.62 25.34 -21.83
N SER A 888 -48.90 25.37 -21.53
CA SER A 888 -49.56 24.41 -20.64
C SER A 888 -50.15 23.30 -21.50
N ILE A 889 -49.67 22.07 -21.30
CA ILE A 889 -50.03 20.89 -22.09
C ILE A 889 -50.70 19.88 -21.18
N GLN A 890 -51.92 19.49 -21.53
CA GLN A 890 -52.75 18.59 -20.73
C GLN A 890 -53.14 17.36 -21.55
N PRO A 891 -52.78 16.13 -21.13
CA PRO A 891 -53.32 14.91 -21.72
C PRO A 891 -54.84 14.86 -21.57
N ARG A 892 -55.55 14.50 -22.65
CA ARG A 892 -57.02 14.37 -22.63
C ARG A 892 -57.49 13.01 -22.07
N THR A 893 -56.55 12.12 -21.75
CA THR A 893 -56.80 10.78 -21.21
C THR A 893 -55.91 10.54 -19.99
N VAL A 894 -56.37 9.72 -19.05
CA VAL A 894 -55.56 9.29 -17.91
C VAL A 894 -54.40 8.42 -18.40
N LEU A 895 -53.19 8.71 -17.93
CA LEU A 895 -51.97 7.96 -18.26
C LEU A 895 -51.65 6.98 -17.13
N SER A 896 -51.15 5.80 -17.48
CA SER A 896 -50.60 4.84 -16.51
C SER A 896 -49.20 5.27 -16.07
N ALA A 897 -48.73 4.78 -14.91
CA ALA A 897 -47.35 4.98 -14.49
C ALA A 897 -46.39 4.40 -15.54
N GLY A 898 -45.37 5.17 -15.92
CA GLY A 898 -44.45 4.80 -17.00
C GLY A 898 -43.75 5.98 -17.66
N ILE A 899 -42.95 5.67 -18.68
CA ILE A 899 -42.19 6.65 -19.46
C ILE A 899 -42.94 6.97 -20.75
N TYR A 900 -43.15 8.27 -20.98
CA TYR A 900 -43.71 8.85 -22.19
C TYR A 900 -42.73 9.85 -22.80
N TYR A 901 -43.02 10.29 -24.02
CA TYR A 901 -42.23 11.28 -24.75
C TYR A 901 -43.14 12.36 -25.33
N LEU A 902 -42.91 13.62 -24.98
CA LEU A 902 -43.58 14.76 -25.58
C LEU A 902 -42.80 15.24 -26.80
N LYS A 903 -43.38 15.10 -27.98
CA LYS A 903 -42.90 15.69 -29.23
C LYS A 903 -43.48 17.08 -29.37
N ALA A 904 -42.64 18.11 -29.31
CA ALA A 904 -43.01 19.50 -29.56
C ALA A 904 -42.37 20.00 -30.85
N GLN A 905 -43.19 20.30 -31.84
CA GLN A 905 -42.77 20.79 -33.15
C GLN A 905 -42.93 22.31 -33.20
N ALA A 906 -41.86 22.98 -33.60
CA ALA A 906 -41.84 24.36 -34.08
C ALA A 906 -41.69 24.36 -35.60
N THR A 907 -41.74 25.54 -36.22
CA THR A 907 -41.75 25.70 -37.68
C THR A 907 -40.58 25.01 -38.40
N ASP A 908 -39.41 24.92 -37.78
CA ASP A 908 -38.15 24.45 -38.38
C ASP A 908 -37.51 23.25 -37.64
N LYS A 909 -38.13 22.74 -36.56
CA LYS A 909 -37.55 21.66 -35.76
C LYS A 909 -38.57 20.94 -34.89
N VAL A 910 -38.20 19.71 -34.50
CA VAL A 910 -38.97 18.87 -33.57
C VAL A 910 -38.10 18.57 -32.36
N ASN A 911 -38.59 18.95 -31.18
CA ASN A 911 -37.98 18.59 -29.90
C ASN A 911 -38.74 17.41 -29.29
N MET A 912 -38.03 16.51 -28.61
CA MET A 912 -38.62 15.41 -27.86
C MET A 912 -38.24 15.53 -26.40
N TYR A 913 -39.19 15.40 -25.50
CA TYR A 913 -38.96 15.50 -24.05
C TYR A 913 -39.43 14.23 -23.37
N LYS A 914 -38.67 13.72 -22.40
CA LYS A 914 -39.04 12.51 -21.66
C LYS A 914 -39.95 12.87 -20.47
N VAL A 915 -41.14 12.31 -20.45
CA VAL A 915 -42.13 12.55 -19.40
C VAL A 915 -42.27 11.30 -18.55
N VAL A 916 -41.98 11.40 -17.26
CA VAL A 916 -42.13 10.28 -16.32
C VAL A 916 -43.42 10.47 -15.53
N VAL A 917 -44.38 9.56 -15.73
CA VAL A 917 -45.64 9.49 -14.98
C VAL A 917 -45.43 8.50 -13.85
N LYS A 918 -45.62 8.95 -12.60
CA LYS A 918 -45.48 8.12 -11.39
C LYS A 918 -46.83 7.64 -10.89
#